data_AF-A0A1H8Q298-F1
#
_entry.id   AF-A0A1H8Q298-F1
#
_cell.length_a   1.000
_cell.length_b   1.000
_cell.length_c   1.000
_cell.angle_alpha   90.00
_cell.angle_beta   90.00
_cell.angle_gamma   90.00
#
_symmetry.space_group_name_H-M   'P 1'
#
loop_
_entity.id
_entity.type
_entity.pdbx_description
1 polymer ?
#
loop_
_entity_poly.entity_id
_entity_poly.type
_entity_poly.pdbx_seq_one_letter_code
_entity_poly.pdbx_strand_id
1 'polypeptide(L)'
;MKKFTGWLMMVVCAGVLSACGGGGGSPGTNSNGVAPSKSASVVLTASAATIASSGLDGTEVTLTAIVKDGGGNALAGETVSFTTSSGTVTSTNRLSNAAGEVVEKLSVKGDSSLRKITVTASAGGRTSSPVTIDVVNAVPTLSLTTDAATLASVGTAGNEVTVVALVRDANNTVVPGVAVDLRADSGSLTRTTRTTNAQGIVTEKLGTGGDATSRAIRVTATVAGAVPVTTIVNVTGNGLTINAARTINVGASADITVKLVDSAGNALVGKPVVFASNANTLVVKGGGAAVTNAAGQLILSYTAAGGSADVVTVRAMGEAASAAITINSSAFAIRSLNAGGAVQGTAAIGGCQQVSVTGGPSGNVTISSSRGTVYSDAACGVPLAGTLPLSGGAAVAYLNATGPGVATLTASAAGLTTQTELEFVAPLTAAATVSLQADPAVIGANTAGSTTQQTTLRAVVRDGPAQNNPVKNATVAFSILTDPSGGTLTQPSEVLTGADGSATVSYVAGTTATATNGVRIQARVIGGSGASAAVNLTVAQKSLFISAGTGNTIGTPSSATYQADYAVIVTDAAGNAVAGVKLTASVLPYRYYKGVLNFRAPQGPWERVQTAVCANEDLNTNGILDPGEDLNGNGTLEPGIPVTVTTNVVTDASGRATVSLVYPRNFVNWLDVNLTIRGSASSGTESSYTSLVHLMGLSTDYSDQSVTPPGVVSPYGVATSCSNPQ
;
A
#
# COMPACT_ATOMS: atom_id res chain seq x y z
N MET A 1 12.46 -23.36 48.68
CA MET A 1 13.12 -23.51 49.99
C MET A 1 12.85 -22.24 50.81
N LYS A 2 12.35 -22.41 52.05
CA LYS A 2 12.12 -21.41 53.13
C LYS A 2 11.17 -20.23 52.77
N LYS A 3 9.85 -20.32 52.97
CA LYS A 3 9.00 -20.42 54.19
C LYS A 3 8.36 -19.05 54.51
N PHE A 4 7.12 -18.93 54.03
CA PHE A 4 6.07 -18.01 54.46
C PHE A 4 5.59 -18.37 55.88
N THR A 5 5.38 -17.36 56.70
CA THR A 5 4.62 -17.34 57.96
C THR A 5 3.87 -16.01 57.94
N GLY A 6 2.55 -15.87 57.95
CA GLY A 6 1.48 -16.75 58.40
C GLY A 6 0.70 -15.95 59.44
N TRP A 7 -0.52 -15.48 59.11
CA TRP A 7 -1.63 -15.43 60.07
C TRP A 7 -2.97 -15.10 59.40
N LEU A 8 -3.87 -16.07 59.52
CA LEU A 8 -5.30 -16.01 59.27
C LEU A 8 -5.94 -16.67 60.51
N MET A 9 -7.02 -16.05 61.04
CA MET A 9 -7.98 -16.47 62.08
C MET A 9 -8.10 -15.42 63.20
N MET A 10 -9.26 -15.07 63.74
CA MET A 10 -10.64 -15.52 63.57
C MET A 10 -11.55 -14.49 64.27
N VAL A 11 -12.75 -14.34 63.73
CA VAL A 11 -13.86 -13.52 64.22
C VAL A 11 -14.62 -14.23 65.35
N VAL A 12 -15.34 -13.44 66.17
CA VAL A 12 -16.47 -13.76 67.08
C VAL A 12 -16.12 -13.77 68.58
N CYS A 13 -16.52 -12.71 69.31
CA CYS A 13 -17.47 -12.83 70.42
C CYS A 13 -18.05 -11.44 70.82
N ALA A 14 -19.36 -11.41 71.04
CA ALA A 14 -20.19 -10.25 71.33
C ALA A 14 -20.03 -9.69 72.76
N GLY A 15 -20.37 -8.42 72.97
CA GLY A 15 -20.51 -7.84 74.32
C GLY A 15 -20.73 -6.33 74.32
N VAL A 16 -21.98 -5.94 74.56
CA VAL A 16 -22.54 -4.59 74.76
C VAL A 16 -21.71 -3.73 75.71
N LEU A 17 -21.43 -2.45 75.38
CA LEU A 17 -21.46 -1.35 76.36
C LEU A 17 -21.31 0.04 75.71
N SER A 18 -22.24 0.90 76.13
CA SER A 18 -22.17 2.36 76.21
C SER A 18 -21.99 3.16 74.91
N ALA A 19 -23.11 3.76 74.51
CA ALA A 19 -23.15 5.14 74.07
C ALA A 19 -22.22 6.00 74.94
N CYS A 20 -21.21 6.61 74.31
CA CYS A 20 -20.69 7.89 74.76
C CYS A 20 -21.03 8.88 73.65
N GLY A 21 -22.17 9.55 73.81
CA GLY A 21 -22.44 10.80 73.13
C GLY A 21 -21.40 11.81 73.58
N GLY A 22 -20.31 11.93 72.81
CA GLY A 22 -19.37 13.02 72.91
C GLY A 22 -20.03 14.27 72.35
N GLY A 23 -20.66 15.04 73.22
CA GLY A 23 -21.36 16.28 72.90
C GLY A 23 -20.52 17.19 72.00
N GLY A 24 -21.04 17.47 70.81
CA GLY A 24 -20.58 18.54 69.94
C GLY A 24 -20.86 19.89 70.59
N GLY A 25 -20.02 20.28 71.54
CA GLY A 25 -19.90 21.68 71.93
C GLY A 25 -19.50 22.48 70.71
N SER A 26 -20.37 23.41 70.29
CA SER A 26 -20.00 24.48 69.37
C SER A 26 -18.81 25.23 70.01
N PRO A 27 -17.66 25.38 69.33
CA PRO A 27 -16.44 25.92 69.95
C PRO A 27 -16.51 27.41 70.30
N GLY A 28 -17.71 27.99 70.34
CA GLY A 28 -17.93 29.43 70.24
C GLY A 28 -17.50 29.94 68.88
N THR A 29 -17.96 31.12 68.50
CA THR A 29 -17.32 31.89 67.43
C THR A 29 -16.33 32.85 68.08
N ASN A 30 -15.21 33.14 67.42
CA ASN A 30 -14.42 34.30 67.81
C ASN A 30 -15.24 35.60 67.65
N SER A 31 -14.72 36.76 68.09
CA SER A 31 -15.41 38.06 68.04
C SER A 31 -15.89 38.50 66.65
N ASN A 32 -15.56 37.75 65.59
CA ASN A 32 -15.94 37.98 64.20
C ASN A 32 -16.89 36.90 63.63
N GLY A 33 -17.49 36.04 64.45
CA GLY A 33 -18.50 35.07 63.99
C GLY A 33 -17.93 33.80 63.32
N VAL A 34 -16.62 33.57 63.38
CA VAL A 34 -15.97 32.38 62.78
C VAL A 34 -15.71 31.33 63.85
N ALA A 35 -16.13 30.09 63.61
CA ALA A 35 -15.81 28.95 64.48
C ALA A 35 -14.28 28.74 64.52
N PRO A 36 -13.64 28.66 65.69
CA PRO A 36 -12.23 28.31 65.82
C PRO A 36 -11.96 26.97 65.13
N SER A 37 -10.88 26.93 64.35
CA SER A 37 -10.40 25.69 63.72
C SER A 37 -10.19 24.62 64.79
N LYS A 38 -10.64 23.40 64.51
CA LYS A 38 -10.43 22.24 65.39
C LYS A 38 -9.13 21.50 65.08
N SER A 39 -8.32 22.03 64.15
CA SER A 39 -7.06 21.44 63.71
C SER A 39 -6.11 21.20 64.89
N ALA A 40 -5.78 19.92 65.13
CA ALA A 40 -4.75 19.53 66.08
C ALA A 40 -3.49 18.99 65.38
N SER A 41 -3.61 18.45 64.17
CA SER A 41 -2.46 18.01 63.39
C SER A 41 -2.65 18.24 61.90
N VAL A 42 -1.54 18.57 61.23
CA VAL A 42 -1.44 18.66 59.77
C VAL A 42 -0.28 17.78 59.35
N VAL A 43 -0.56 16.81 58.47
CA VAL A 43 0.46 15.92 57.92
C VAL A 43 0.61 16.24 56.44
N LEU A 44 1.83 16.51 56.00
CA LEU A 44 2.16 16.75 54.60
C LEU A 44 2.98 15.56 54.07
N THR A 45 2.61 15.10 52.88
CA THR A 45 3.36 14.10 52.12
C THR A 45 3.57 14.59 50.70
N ALA A 46 4.68 14.19 50.10
CA ALA A 46 4.95 14.39 48.68
C ALA A 46 5.01 13.04 47.99
N SER A 47 4.48 12.99 46.78
CA SER A 47 4.53 11.79 45.92
C SER A 47 5.95 11.39 45.50
N ALA A 48 6.91 12.31 45.54
CA ALA A 48 8.32 12.06 45.26
C ALA A 48 9.24 12.98 46.07
N ALA A 49 10.45 12.50 46.37
CA ALA A 49 11.50 13.26 47.07
C ALA A 49 12.37 14.12 46.12
N THR A 50 12.14 14.02 44.80
CA THR A 50 12.89 14.74 43.77
C THR A 50 11.95 15.27 42.69
N ILE A 51 12.30 16.41 42.10
CA ILE A 51 11.62 17.00 40.94
C ILE A 51 12.65 17.31 39.85
N ALA A 52 12.31 17.09 38.57
CA ALA A 52 13.22 17.33 37.46
C ALA A 52 13.44 18.83 37.23
N SER A 53 14.70 19.24 37.03
CA SER A 53 15.09 20.64 36.75
C SER A 53 14.48 21.21 35.44
N SER A 54 13.90 20.36 34.59
CA SER A 54 13.29 20.75 33.32
C SER A 54 12.02 21.57 33.49
N GLY A 55 11.26 21.37 34.57
CA GLY A 55 10.01 22.08 34.84
C GLY A 55 8.95 21.93 33.74
N LEU A 56 9.01 20.85 32.95
CA LEU A 56 8.02 20.53 31.93
C LEU A 56 6.69 20.11 32.54
N ASP A 57 5.58 20.45 31.88
CA ASP A 57 4.25 20.06 32.33
C ASP A 57 4.14 18.53 32.39
N GLY A 58 3.64 17.98 33.51
CA GLY A 58 3.62 16.54 33.79
C GLY A 58 4.81 16.01 34.62
N THR A 59 5.79 16.86 34.93
CA THR A 59 6.91 16.53 35.85
C THR A 59 6.69 17.02 37.29
N GLU A 60 5.50 17.53 37.61
CA GLU A 60 5.20 18.11 38.92
C GLU A 60 5.13 17.06 40.04
N VAL A 61 5.53 17.46 41.24
CA VAL A 61 5.36 16.63 42.43
C VAL A 61 4.01 16.92 43.06
N THR A 62 3.18 15.88 43.21
CA THR A 62 1.91 15.98 43.93
C THR A 62 2.16 16.04 45.42
N LEU A 63 1.57 17.05 46.09
CA LEU A 63 1.59 17.30 47.52
C LEU A 63 0.23 16.96 48.10
N THR A 64 0.18 16.19 49.18
CA THR A 64 -1.05 15.83 49.88
C THR A 64 -0.95 16.21 51.35
N ALA A 65 -1.81 17.13 51.77
CA ALA A 65 -1.95 17.56 53.15
C ALA A 65 -3.22 16.98 53.78
N ILE A 66 -3.13 16.45 55.00
CA ILE A 66 -4.26 15.89 55.75
C ILE A 66 -4.40 16.63 57.08
N VAL A 67 -5.57 17.19 57.35
CA VAL A 67 -5.90 17.92 58.58
C VAL A 67 -6.76 17.05 59.49
N LYS A 68 -6.36 16.91 60.76
CA LYS A 68 -7.09 16.13 61.76
C LYS A 68 -7.30 16.87 63.07
N ASP A 69 -8.38 16.55 63.77
CA ASP A 69 -8.68 17.05 65.12
C ASP A 69 -7.87 16.34 66.22
N GLY A 70 -8.07 16.75 67.47
CA GLY A 70 -7.37 16.17 68.64
C GLY A 70 -7.76 14.71 68.94
N GLY A 71 -8.86 14.21 68.37
CA GLY A 71 -9.28 12.82 68.42
C GLY A 71 -8.77 11.97 67.25
N GLY A 72 -8.04 12.57 66.30
CA GLY A 72 -7.51 11.90 65.11
C GLY A 72 -8.50 11.79 63.94
N ASN A 73 -9.68 12.42 64.02
CA ASN A 73 -10.65 12.45 62.92
C ASN A 73 -10.26 13.48 61.88
N ALA A 74 -10.55 13.19 60.60
CA ALA A 74 -10.35 14.13 59.51
C ALA A 74 -11.26 15.37 59.62
N LEU A 75 -10.71 16.55 59.31
CA LEU A 75 -11.44 17.82 59.37
C LEU A 75 -11.68 18.38 57.98
N ALA A 76 -12.94 18.44 57.57
CA ALA A 76 -13.39 19.03 56.31
C ALA A 76 -13.63 20.54 56.44
N GLY A 77 -13.42 21.28 55.35
CA GLY A 77 -13.67 22.72 55.28
C GLY A 77 -12.63 23.58 56.01
N GLU A 78 -11.48 23.02 56.38
CA GLU A 78 -10.35 23.77 56.95
C GLU A 78 -9.51 24.35 55.82
N THR A 79 -9.15 25.64 55.92
CA THR A 79 -8.23 26.26 54.96
C THR A 79 -6.81 25.76 55.20
N VAL A 80 -6.25 25.04 54.23
CA VAL A 80 -4.86 24.60 54.21
C VAL A 80 -4.05 25.58 53.35
N SER A 81 -2.99 26.13 53.95
CA SER A 81 -2.04 27.02 53.30
C SER A 81 -0.71 26.31 53.03
N PHE A 82 -0.26 26.29 51.78
CA PHE A 82 1.05 25.77 51.39
C PHE A 82 2.09 26.89 51.31
N THR A 83 3.24 26.68 51.95
CA THR A 83 4.42 27.54 51.81
C THR A 83 5.55 26.74 51.19
N THR A 84 6.20 27.31 50.18
CA THR A 84 7.35 26.69 49.51
C THR A 84 8.53 27.66 49.46
N SER A 85 9.76 27.16 49.63
CA SER A 85 10.98 28.00 49.55
C SER A 85 11.33 28.43 48.12
N SER A 86 10.84 27.70 47.10
CA SER A 86 11.00 27.99 45.68
C SER A 86 9.97 27.20 44.85
N GLY A 87 9.91 27.44 43.54
CA GLY A 87 8.89 26.83 42.67
C GLY A 87 7.49 27.40 42.91
N THR A 88 6.51 26.89 42.18
CA THR A 88 5.12 27.32 42.24
C THR A 88 4.22 26.17 42.63
N VAL A 89 3.27 26.41 43.54
CA VAL A 89 2.22 25.46 43.89
C VAL A 89 0.93 25.87 43.18
N THR A 90 0.17 24.90 42.65
CA THR A 90 -1.01 25.16 41.81
C THR A 90 -2.06 26.03 42.52
N SER A 91 -2.22 25.87 43.83
CA SER A 91 -2.92 26.82 44.71
C SER A 91 -2.26 26.87 46.08
N THR A 92 -2.04 28.09 46.60
CA THR A 92 -1.40 28.28 47.91
C THR A 92 -2.37 28.17 49.08
N ASN A 93 -3.68 28.25 48.83
CA ASN A 93 -4.73 28.10 49.84
C ASN A 93 -5.90 27.29 49.28
N ARG A 94 -6.35 26.26 50.00
CA ARG A 94 -7.52 25.46 49.59
C ARG A 94 -8.24 24.86 50.80
N LEU A 95 -9.55 24.65 50.68
CA LEU A 95 -10.34 23.98 51.71
C LEU A 95 -10.14 22.47 51.65
N SER A 96 -9.98 21.83 52.81
CA SER A 96 -9.93 20.37 52.94
C SER A 96 -11.27 19.73 52.58
N ASN A 97 -11.23 18.55 51.95
CA ASN A 97 -12.41 17.77 51.58
C ASN A 97 -12.99 16.99 52.79
N ALA A 98 -14.00 16.15 52.55
CA ALA A 98 -14.62 15.30 53.59
C ALA A 98 -13.65 14.35 54.31
N ALA A 99 -12.54 13.99 53.67
CA ALA A 99 -11.45 13.17 54.25
C ALA A 99 -10.35 14.03 54.91
N GLY A 100 -10.55 15.34 55.02
CA GLY A 100 -9.56 16.28 55.56
C GLY A 100 -8.36 16.52 54.65
N GLU A 101 -8.46 16.12 53.38
CA GLU A 101 -7.37 16.14 52.41
C GLU A 101 -7.40 17.38 51.52
N VAL A 102 -6.21 17.87 51.19
CA VAL A 102 -5.94 18.84 50.11
C VAL A 102 -4.80 18.31 49.25
N VAL A 103 -5.00 18.29 47.93
CA VAL A 103 -4.02 17.82 46.95
C VAL A 103 -3.64 18.95 46.01
N GLU A 104 -2.36 19.23 45.92
CA GLU A 104 -1.78 20.30 45.07
C GLU A 104 -0.57 19.78 44.29
N LYS A 105 -0.12 20.52 43.27
CA LYS A 105 1.10 20.19 42.53
C LYS A 105 2.16 21.27 42.66
N LEU A 106 3.39 20.86 42.93
CA LEU A 106 4.60 21.68 42.92
C LEU A 106 5.28 21.61 41.55
N SER A 107 5.52 22.76 40.93
CA SER A 107 6.25 22.94 39.68
C SER A 107 7.51 23.78 39.88
N VAL A 108 8.56 23.49 39.09
CA VAL A 108 9.79 24.30 38.99
C VAL A 108 9.91 25.04 37.66
N LYS A 109 8.82 25.12 36.89
CA LYS A 109 8.76 25.81 35.61
C LYS A 109 9.28 27.25 35.75
N GLY A 110 10.29 27.60 34.95
CA GLY A 110 10.92 28.92 34.94
C GLY A 110 12.19 29.05 35.80
N ASP A 111 12.55 28.06 36.61
CA ASP A 111 13.82 28.04 37.35
C ASP A 111 14.41 26.61 37.38
N SER A 112 15.38 26.38 36.52
CA SER A 112 16.08 25.10 36.34
C SER A 112 17.30 24.92 37.25
N SER A 113 17.57 25.85 38.18
CA SER A 113 18.71 25.74 39.09
C SER A 113 18.57 24.55 40.03
N LEU A 114 19.67 23.83 40.28
CA LEU A 114 19.67 22.70 41.21
C LEU A 114 19.61 23.22 42.64
N ARG A 115 18.61 22.80 43.40
CA ARG A 115 18.32 23.33 44.74
C ARG A 115 17.42 22.38 45.52
N LYS A 116 17.29 22.61 46.82
CA LYS A 116 16.31 21.93 47.67
C LYS A 116 15.09 22.82 47.86
N ILE A 117 13.91 22.28 47.59
CA ILE A 117 12.63 22.94 47.85
C ILE A 117 12.07 22.40 49.15
N THR A 118 11.85 23.28 50.12
CA THR A 118 11.22 22.92 51.39
C THR A 118 9.76 23.38 51.33
N VAL A 119 8.84 22.45 51.56
CA VAL A 119 7.40 22.70 51.55
C VAL A 119 6.82 22.40 52.93
N THR A 120 5.95 23.30 53.41
CA THR A 120 5.13 23.09 54.61
C THR A 120 3.66 23.36 54.29
N ALA A 121 2.76 22.69 55.01
CA ALA A 121 1.33 22.97 54.98
C ALA A 121 0.86 23.39 56.38
N SER A 122 -0.02 24.38 56.47
CA SER A 122 -0.59 24.84 57.73
C SER A 122 -2.11 24.97 57.68
N ALA A 123 -2.76 24.65 58.80
CA ALA A 123 -4.21 24.78 58.98
C ALA A 123 -4.53 25.00 60.46
N GLY A 124 -5.36 25.99 60.79
CA GLY A 124 -5.79 26.26 62.17
C GLY A 124 -4.66 26.59 63.15
N GLY A 125 -3.56 27.19 62.67
CA GLY A 125 -2.39 27.51 63.50
C GLY A 125 -1.45 26.33 63.77
N ARG A 126 -1.68 25.17 63.17
CA ARG A 126 -0.75 24.03 63.17
C ARG A 126 -0.02 23.95 61.83
N THR A 127 1.27 23.64 61.88
CA THR A 127 2.13 23.49 60.70
C THR A 127 2.68 22.07 60.65
N SER A 128 2.69 21.48 59.47
CA SER A 128 3.27 20.15 59.24
C SER A 128 4.78 20.14 59.48
N SER A 129 5.35 18.95 59.65
CA SER A 129 6.78 18.78 59.42
C SER A 129 7.13 19.19 57.98
N PRO A 130 8.30 19.82 57.74
CA PRO A 130 8.71 20.18 56.40
C PRO A 130 8.97 18.93 55.54
N VAL A 131 8.56 19.00 54.27
CA VAL A 131 8.93 18.03 53.24
C VAL A 131 9.94 18.67 52.31
N THR A 132 11.06 17.98 52.07
CA THR A 132 12.14 18.46 51.21
C THR A 132 12.11 17.71 49.88
N ILE A 133 12.14 18.45 48.78
CA ILE A 133 12.14 17.93 47.42
C ILE A 133 13.38 18.48 46.70
N ASP A 134 14.27 17.59 46.27
CA ASP A 134 15.49 17.99 45.58
C ASP A 134 15.21 18.23 44.09
N VAL A 135 15.53 19.44 43.59
CA VAL A 135 15.53 19.74 42.15
C VAL A 135 16.78 19.15 41.55
N VAL A 136 16.61 18.01 40.88
CA VAL A 136 17.72 17.24 40.33
C VAL A 136 17.87 17.48 38.85
N ASN A 137 19.10 17.41 38.37
CA ASN A 137 19.39 17.50 36.95
C ASN A 137 18.90 16.22 36.27
N ALA A 138 17.70 16.26 35.69
CA ALA A 138 17.26 15.21 34.79
C ALA A 138 17.77 15.58 33.40
N VAL A 139 19.01 15.21 33.07
CA VAL A 139 19.49 15.25 31.68
C VAL A 139 18.79 14.10 30.96
N PRO A 140 17.84 14.35 30.04
CA PRO A 140 17.32 13.26 29.25
C PRO A 140 18.46 12.68 28.40
N THR A 141 18.58 11.37 28.37
CA THR A 141 19.36 10.68 27.33
C THR A 141 18.46 10.53 26.10
N LEU A 142 19.01 10.87 24.94
CA LEU A 142 18.31 10.84 23.66
C LEU A 142 18.98 9.80 22.77
N SER A 143 18.18 8.96 22.11
CA SER A 143 18.64 8.05 21.07
C SER A 143 17.79 8.21 19.82
N LEU A 144 18.42 8.02 18.66
CA LEU A 144 17.79 8.16 17.35
C LEU A 144 18.15 6.94 16.50
N THR A 145 17.12 6.27 16.00
CA THR A 145 17.27 5.05 15.19
C THR A 145 16.38 5.14 13.96
N THR A 146 16.71 4.34 12.96
CA THR A 146 15.88 4.15 11.76
C THR A 146 15.64 2.67 11.54
N ASP A 147 14.50 2.31 10.95
CA ASP A 147 14.20 0.93 10.55
C ASP A 147 15.03 0.46 9.35
N ALA A 148 15.48 1.40 8.51
CA ALA A 148 16.40 1.16 7.41
C ALA A 148 17.49 2.25 7.31
N ALA A 149 18.65 1.85 6.78
CA ALA A 149 19.76 2.78 6.47
C ALA A 149 19.66 3.37 5.05
N THR A 150 18.73 2.87 4.24
CA THR A 150 18.54 3.25 2.84
C THR A 150 17.10 3.62 2.55
N LEU A 151 16.91 4.64 1.73
CA LEU A 151 15.62 5.09 1.21
C LEU A 151 15.62 4.93 -0.31
N ALA A 152 14.59 4.30 -0.87
CA ALA A 152 14.49 4.08 -2.31
C ALA A 152 14.25 5.41 -3.05
N SER A 153 15.02 5.68 -4.09
CA SER A 153 14.93 6.92 -4.87
C SER A 153 13.59 7.16 -5.59
N VAL A 154 12.78 6.11 -5.81
CA VAL A 154 11.44 6.19 -6.43
C VAL A 154 10.48 7.06 -5.61
N GLY A 155 10.69 7.17 -4.29
CA GLY A 155 9.97 8.12 -3.44
C GLY A 155 8.45 7.90 -3.34
N THR A 156 7.95 6.70 -3.62
CA THR A 156 6.53 6.37 -3.52
C THR A 156 6.07 6.19 -2.08
N ALA A 157 4.81 6.54 -1.81
CA ALA A 157 4.20 6.34 -0.50
C ALA A 157 4.26 4.86 -0.09
N GLY A 158 4.69 4.60 1.15
CA GLY A 158 4.93 3.24 1.66
C GLY A 158 6.38 2.77 1.63
N ASN A 159 7.27 3.46 0.89
CA ASN A 159 8.72 3.21 0.88
C ASN A 159 9.50 4.18 1.80
N GLU A 160 8.82 4.93 2.66
CA GLU A 160 9.48 5.85 3.60
C GLU A 160 10.25 5.10 4.70
N VAL A 161 11.32 5.72 5.20
CA VAL A 161 12.08 5.21 6.34
C VAL A 161 11.46 5.70 7.64
N THR A 162 11.23 4.82 8.60
CA THR A 162 10.73 5.18 9.92
C THR A 162 11.88 5.64 10.81
N VAL A 163 11.83 6.90 11.23
CA VAL A 163 12.73 7.51 12.21
C VAL A 163 12.11 7.42 13.59
N VAL A 164 12.87 6.92 14.56
CA VAL A 164 12.44 6.73 15.94
C VAL A 164 13.40 7.45 16.88
N ALA A 165 12.89 8.47 17.57
CA ALA A 165 13.58 9.14 18.67
C ALA A 165 13.04 8.63 20.01
N LEU A 166 13.93 8.25 20.92
CA LEU A 166 13.60 7.72 22.24
C LEU A 166 14.29 8.55 23.33
N VAL A 167 13.48 9.07 24.25
CA VAL A 167 13.90 9.89 25.39
C VAL A 167 13.83 9.07 26.67
N ARG A 168 14.94 9.01 27.41
CA ARG A 168 15.02 8.37 28.73
C ARG A 168 15.63 9.33 29.75
N ASP A 169 15.43 9.08 31.03
CA ASP A 169 16.10 9.80 32.11
C ASP A 169 17.48 9.18 32.45
N ALA A 170 18.14 9.71 33.49
CA ALA A 170 19.43 9.21 33.98
C ALA A 170 19.36 7.78 34.55
N ASN A 171 18.18 7.31 34.94
CA ASN A 171 17.93 5.95 35.43
C ASN A 171 17.52 5.00 34.28
N ASN A 172 17.63 5.45 33.03
CA ASN A 172 17.26 4.71 31.83
C ASN A 172 15.75 4.39 31.74
N THR A 173 14.91 5.19 32.41
CA THR A 173 13.44 5.11 32.36
C THR A 173 12.90 6.00 31.24
N VAL A 174 11.88 5.55 30.52
CA VAL A 174 11.26 6.30 29.41
C VAL A 174 10.52 7.54 29.90
N VAL A 175 10.62 8.66 29.18
CA VAL A 175 10.01 9.93 29.60
C VAL A 175 8.91 10.37 28.60
N PRO A 176 7.62 10.26 28.96
CA PRO A 176 6.50 10.72 28.13
C PRO A 176 6.34 12.25 28.16
N GLY A 177 5.66 12.81 27.15
CA GLY A 177 5.28 14.23 27.09
C GLY A 177 6.40 15.21 26.69
N VAL A 178 7.60 14.72 26.35
CA VAL A 178 8.75 15.54 25.99
C VAL A 178 8.68 15.94 24.52
N ALA A 179 8.83 17.24 24.21
CA ALA A 179 8.95 17.72 22.85
C ALA A 179 10.33 17.39 22.26
N VAL A 180 10.35 16.78 21.07
CA VAL A 180 11.55 16.42 20.31
C VAL A 180 11.58 17.23 19.01
N ASP A 181 12.64 17.98 18.77
CA ASP A 181 12.86 18.65 17.48
C ASP A 181 13.63 17.71 16.54
N LEU A 182 12.97 17.24 15.48
CA LEU A 182 13.57 16.45 14.41
C LEU A 182 13.79 17.33 13.18
N ARG A 183 15.02 17.33 12.68
CA ARG A 183 15.41 18.03 11.45
C ARG A 183 16.11 17.08 10.51
N ALA A 184 15.81 17.20 9.22
CA ALA A 184 16.58 16.57 8.16
C ALA A 184 17.21 17.68 7.31
N ASP A 185 18.46 17.50 6.90
CA ASP A 185 19.15 18.43 6.01
C ASP A 185 18.63 18.39 4.56
N SER A 186 17.96 17.30 4.19
CA SER A 186 17.24 17.12 2.93
C SER A 186 16.10 16.10 3.10
N GLY A 187 15.32 15.87 2.03
CA GLY A 187 14.15 14.99 2.11
C GLY A 187 12.96 15.65 2.81
N SER A 188 12.02 14.85 3.32
CA SER A 188 10.81 15.36 3.95
C SER A 188 10.43 14.59 5.21
N LEU A 189 10.10 15.34 6.26
CA LEU A 189 9.50 14.88 7.51
C LEU A 189 8.08 15.46 7.59
N THR A 190 7.06 14.64 7.85
CA THR A 190 5.65 15.02 7.63
C THR A 190 4.90 15.51 8.87
N ARG A 191 5.45 15.34 10.08
CA ARG A 191 4.79 15.74 11.33
C ARG A 191 5.21 17.14 11.76
N THR A 192 4.23 17.94 12.18
CA THR A 192 4.42 19.29 12.74
C THR A 192 4.55 19.28 14.26
N THR A 193 4.07 18.24 14.94
CA THR A 193 4.18 18.06 16.39
C THR A 193 4.79 16.71 16.75
N ARG A 194 5.76 16.76 17.67
CA ARG A 194 6.64 15.64 18.03
C ARG A 194 6.81 15.61 19.54
N THR A 195 5.84 15.02 20.22
CA THR A 195 5.89 14.78 21.68
C THR A 195 5.99 13.29 21.95
N THR A 196 6.81 12.90 22.94
CA THR A 196 6.98 11.50 23.28
C THR A 196 5.69 10.92 23.85
N ASN A 197 5.35 9.69 23.43
CA ASN A 197 4.20 8.94 23.96
C ASN A 197 4.52 8.32 25.34
N ALA A 198 3.59 7.50 25.88
CA ALA A 198 3.76 6.79 27.17
C ALA A 198 5.04 5.93 27.25
N GLN A 199 5.59 5.52 26.10
CA GLN A 199 6.82 4.75 25.98
C GLN A 199 8.07 5.61 25.75
N GLY A 200 7.96 6.95 25.82
CA GLY A 200 9.07 7.87 25.62
C GLY A 200 9.49 8.04 24.16
N ILE A 201 8.64 7.67 23.20
CA ILE A 201 8.99 7.56 21.78
C ILE A 201 8.30 8.63 20.93
N VAL A 202 9.04 9.21 19.98
CA VAL A 202 8.52 9.90 18.79
C VAL A 202 8.86 9.08 17.56
N THR A 203 7.86 8.81 16.71
CA THR A 203 8.02 8.11 15.44
C THR A 203 7.58 9.01 14.28
N GLU A 204 8.37 9.06 13.22
CA GLU A 204 8.09 9.86 12.02
C GLU A 204 8.62 9.18 10.76
N LYS A 205 7.97 9.46 9.61
CA LYS A 205 8.40 8.94 8.31
C LYS A 205 9.29 9.95 7.60
N LEU A 206 10.44 9.48 7.11
CA LEU A 206 11.36 10.21 6.25
C LEU A 206 11.15 9.78 4.80
N GLY A 207 10.75 10.74 3.96
CA GLY A 207 10.63 10.57 2.50
C GLY A 207 11.71 11.32 1.73
N THR A 208 11.78 11.11 0.41
CA THR A 208 12.78 11.75 -0.47
C THR A 208 12.49 13.23 -0.72
N GLY A 209 11.31 13.72 -0.33
CA GLY A 209 10.85 15.09 -0.61
C GLY A 209 10.64 15.36 -2.11
N GLY A 210 10.46 14.31 -2.92
CA GLY A 210 10.34 14.41 -4.38
C GLY A 210 11.69 14.54 -5.11
N ASP A 211 12.81 14.56 -4.39
CA ASP A 211 14.15 14.57 -4.99
C ASP A 211 14.74 13.15 -4.99
N ALA A 212 14.81 12.55 -6.17
CA ALA A 212 15.36 11.21 -6.38
C ALA A 212 16.91 11.14 -6.33
N THR A 213 17.62 12.26 -6.20
CA THR A 213 19.09 12.30 -6.22
C THR A 213 19.70 11.38 -5.17
N SER A 214 20.64 10.52 -5.57
CA SER A 214 21.40 9.68 -4.66
C SER A 214 22.24 10.56 -3.73
N ARG A 215 21.94 10.51 -2.43
CA ARG A 215 22.55 11.38 -1.41
C ARG A 215 22.38 10.80 -0.01
N ALA A 216 23.22 11.24 0.91
CA ALA A 216 23.03 11.01 2.33
C ALA A 216 22.08 12.07 2.91
N ILE A 217 21.05 11.63 3.62
CA ILE A 217 20.18 12.50 4.43
C ILE A 217 20.64 12.39 5.87
N ARG A 218 21.06 13.50 6.47
CA ARG A 218 21.38 13.57 7.90
C ARG A 218 20.15 14.00 8.68
N VAL A 219 19.65 13.10 9.53
CA VAL A 219 18.58 13.39 10.46
C VAL A 219 19.17 13.68 11.83
N THR A 220 18.76 14.80 12.43
CA THR A 220 19.19 15.27 13.75
C THR A 220 17.98 15.35 14.68
N ALA A 221 18.11 14.77 15.88
CA ALA A 221 17.13 14.90 16.95
C ALA A 221 17.71 15.73 18.10
N THR A 222 16.95 16.70 18.60
CA THR A 222 17.32 17.52 19.75
C THR A 222 16.19 17.55 20.79
N VAL A 223 16.58 17.55 22.06
CA VAL A 223 15.71 17.71 23.23
C VAL A 223 16.42 18.66 24.19
N ALA A 224 15.67 19.57 24.83
CA ALA A 224 16.24 20.48 25.81
C ALA A 224 16.95 19.71 26.94
N GLY A 225 18.22 20.03 27.18
CA GLY A 225 19.04 19.36 28.20
C GLY A 225 19.69 18.04 27.76
N ALA A 226 19.38 17.48 26.58
CA ALA A 226 20.08 16.31 26.02
C ALA A 226 21.17 16.71 25.03
N VAL A 227 22.17 15.85 24.83
CA VAL A 227 23.11 15.98 23.70
C VAL A 227 22.38 15.63 22.40
N PRO A 228 22.46 16.48 21.34
CA PRO A 228 21.88 16.15 20.04
C PRO A 228 22.45 14.87 19.46
N VAL A 229 21.60 14.07 18.81
CA VAL A 229 22.00 12.83 18.14
C VAL A 229 21.68 12.89 16.65
N THR A 230 22.48 12.19 15.85
CA THR A 230 22.31 12.17 14.39
C THR A 230 22.33 10.75 13.85
N THR A 231 21.62 10.52 12.75
CA THR A 231 21.68 9.30 11.94
C THR A 231 21.70 9.67 10.46
N ILE A 232 22.17 8.76 9.61
CA ILE A 232 22.25 8.96 8.16
C ILE A 232 21.39 7.92 7.46
N VAL A 233 20.56 8.39 6.54
CA VAL A 233 19.78 7.54 5.62
C VAL A 233 20.20 7.86 4.19
N ASN A 234 20.65 6.86 3.44
CA ASN A 234 21.12 7.05 2.07
C ASN A 234 19.97 6.86 1.08
N VAL A 235 19.68 7.89 0.27
CA VAL A 235 18.83 7.72 -0.92
C VAL A 235 19.61 6.93 -1.96
N THR A 236 19.09 5.78 -2.37
CA THR A 236 19.81 4.82 -3.22
C THR A 236 18.92 4.21 -4.30
N GLY A 237 19.57 3.56 -5.27
CA GLY A 237 18.94 2.75 -6.30
C GLY A 237 18.73 3.45 -7.64
N ASN A 238 19.22 4.69 -7.82
CA ASN A 238 19.35 5.23 -9.16
C ASN A 238 20.31 4.36 -9.99
N GLY A 239 19.91 4.04 -11.21
CA GLY A 239 20.73 3.32 -12.17
C GLY A 239 21.21 4.25 -13.27
N LEU A 240 22.52 4.49 -13.34
CA LEU A 240 23.16 5.21 -14.44
C LEU A 240 24.01 4.24 -15.26
N THR A 241 23.65 4.06 -16.53
CA THR A 241 24.32 3.10 -17.42
C THR A 241 24.75 3.75 -18.72
N ILE A 242 25.86 3.27 -19.27
CA ILE A 242 26.36 3.67 -20.59
C ILE A 242 26.30 2.44 -21.50
N ASN A 243 25.64 2.59 -22.64
CA ASN A 243 25.74 1.64 -23.73
C ASN A 243 26.54 2.27 -24.88
N ALA A 244 27.71 1.71 -25.15
CA ALA A 244 28.64 2.17 -26.17
C ALA A 244 29.28 0.97 -26.88
N ALA A 245 29.66 1.15 -28.15
CA ALA A 245 30.47 0.16 -28.85
C ALA A 245 31.85 0.00 -28.18
N ARG A 246 32.30 -1.24 -28.00
CA ARG A 246 33.60 -1.53 -27.37
C ARG A 246 34.80 -1.16 -28.25
N THR A 247 34.60 -1.11 -29.57
CA THR A 247 35.65 -0.76 -30.53
C THR A 247 35.09 0.13 -31.62
N ILE A 248 35.79 1.22 -31.92
CA ILE A 248 35.42 2.18 -32.96
C ILE A 248 36.67 2.46 -33.81
N ASN A 249 36.52 2.43 -35.13
CA ASN A 249 37.63 2.74 -36.03
C ASN A 249 37.94 4.24 -36.02
N VAL A 250 39.22 4.59 -36.18
CA VAL A 250 39.61 6.00 -36.37
C VAL A 250 38.86 6.61 -37.56
N GLY A 251 38.35 7.82 -37.38
CA GLY A 251 37.54 8.56 -38.36
C GLY A 251 36.05 8.21 -38.35
N ALA A 252 35.63 7.17 -37.63
CA ALA A 252 34.22 6.80 -37.50
C ALA A 252 33.55 7.52 -36.31
N SER A 253 32.23 7.66 -36.40
CA SER A 253 31.37 8.10 -35.31
C SER A 253 30.42 6.99 -34.88
N ALA A 254 30.08 6.95 -33.59
CA ALA A 254 29.09 6.04 -33.05
C ALA A 254 28.21 6.76 -32.01
N ASP A 255 26.99 6.26 -31.83
CA ASP A 255 26.12 6.72 -30.77
C ASP A 255 26.46 6.06 -29.44
N ILE A 256 26.47 6.85 -28.38
CA ILE A 256 26.55 6.38 -27.00
C ILE A 256 25.24 6.73 -26.32
N THR A 257 24.56 5.71 -25.79
CA THR A 257 23.30 5.90 -25.06
C THR A 257 23.59 5.88 -23.57
N VAL A 258 23.32 7.00 -22.90
CA VAL A 258 23.28 7.09 -21.44
C VAL A 258 21.85 6.84 -20.99
N LYS A 259 21.62 5.92 -20.06
CA LYS A 259 20.29 5.66 -19.49
C LYS A 259 20.32 5.87 -17.98
N LEU A 260 19.36 6.65 -17.49
CA LEU A 260 19.18 7.00 -16.09
C LEU A 260 17.77 6.62 -15.62
N VAL A 261 17.70 5.78 -14.60
CA VAL A 261 16.46 5.31 -13.99
C VAL A 261 16.49 5.43 -12.48
N ASP A 262 15.32 5.45 -11.85
CA ASP A 262 15.19 5.34 -10.40
C ASP A 262 15.28 3.88 -9.91
N SER A 263 15.11 3.66 -8.61
CA SER A 263 15.12 2.35 -7.94
C SER A 263 14.01 1.40 -8.36
N ALA A 264 12.94 1.88 -9.00
CA ALA A 264 11.88 1.05 -9.57
C ALA A 264 12.07 0.82 -11.07
N GLY A 265 13.13 1.37 -11.68
CA GLY A 265 13.40 1.29 -13.11
C GLY A 265 12.65 2.32 -13.95
N ASN A 266 11.97 3.30 -13.33
CA ASN A 266 11.30 4.36 -14.07
C ASN A 266 12.31 5.35 -14.65
N ALA A 267 12.00 5.89 -15.82
CA ALA A 267 12.80 6.92 -16.46
C ALA A 267 12.88 8.20 -15.63
N LEU A 268 14.09 8.63 -15.27
CA LEU A 268 14.29 9.96 -14.68
C LEU A 268 14.41 10.99 -15.80
N VAL A 269 13.29 11.59 -16.18
CA VAL A 269 13.15 12.51 -17.33
C VAL A 269 13.66 13.92 -17.02
N GLY A 270 14.28 14.57 -18.00
CA GLY A 270 14.71 15.98 -17.94
C GLY A 270 15.85 16.24 -16.97
N LYS A 271 16.57 15.21 -16.53
CA LYS A 271 17.66 15.35 -15.56
C LYS A 271 18.97 15.68 -16.27
N PRO A 272 19.76 16.65 -15.77
CA PRO A 272 21.02 17.02 -16.37
C PRO A 272 22.05 15.90 -16.24
N VAL A 273 22.84 15.72 -17.29
CA VAL A 273 23.93 14.75 -17.38
C VAL A 273 25.21 15.49 -17.73
N VAL A 274 26.22 15.33 -16.89
CA VAL A 274 27.58 15.79 -17.18
C VAL A 274 28.34 14.63 -17.78
N PHE A 275 28.99 14.84 -18.93
CA PHE A 275 29.78 13.81 -19.60
C PHE A 275 31.14 14.36 -20.03
N ALA A 276 32.12 13.47 -20.09
CA ALA A 276 33.45 13.76 -20.58
C ALA A 276 34.04 12.55 -21.30
N SER A 277 34.92 12.82 -22.25
CA SER A 277 35.85 11.85 -22.84
C SER A 277 37.27 12.35 -22.55
N ASN A 278 38.22 11.43 -22.44
CA ASN A 278 39.60 11.77 -22.15
C ASN A 278 40.39 12.17 -23.40
N ALA A 279 39.96 11.75 -24.60
CA ALA A 279 40.75 11.93 -25.83
C ALA A 279 39.96 12.40 -27.05
N ASN A 280 38.66 12.10 -27.15
CA ASN A 280 37.87 12.33 -28.34
C ASN A 280 36.66 13.23 -28.07
N THR A 281 35.96 13.60 -29.14
CA THR A 281 34.82 14.51 -29.04
C THR A 281 33.54 13.75 -28.73
N LEU A 282 32.81 14.25 -27.72
CA LEU A 282 31.43 13.89 -27.40
C LEU A 282 30.55 15.12 -27.56
N VAL A 283 29.44 14.97 -28.27
CA VAL A 283 28.41 16.01 -28.36
C VAL A 283 27.04 15.41 -28.15
N VAL A 284 26.07 16.20 -27.68
CA VAL A 284 24.67 15.76 -27.64
C VAL A 284 24.18 15.52 -29.07
N LYS A 285 23.67 14.32 -29.35
CA LYS A 285 23.18 13.99 -30.69
C LYS A 285 21.96 14.85 -31.03
N GLY A 286 22.05 15.59 -32.13
CA GLY A 286 21.03 16.57 -32.52
C GLY A 286 21.16 17.95 -31.86
N GLY A 287 22.17 18.17 -31.01
CA GLY A 287 22.39 19.41 -30.29
C GLY A 287 21.49 19.60 -29.07
N GLY A 288 21.57 20.77 -28.42
CA GLY A 288 20.73 21.13 -27.26
C GLY A 288 21.37 20.85 -25.89
N ALA A 289 20.53 20.93 -24.85
CA ALA A 289 20.96 20.71 -23.47
C ALA A 289 21.20 19.22 -23.18
N ALA A 290 22.22 18.92 -22.37
CA ALA A 290 22.57 17.57 -21.95
C ALA A 290 21.61 17.05 -20.85
N VAL A 291 20.37 16.76 -21.23
CA VAL A 291 19.33 16.26 -20.32
C VAL A 291 18.71 14.96 -20.83
N THR A 292 18.23 14.11 -19.92
CA THR A 292 17.53 12.87 -20.27
C THR A 292 16.15 13.12 -20.90
N ASN A 293 15.78 12.29 -21.87
CA ASN A 293 14.48 12.34 -22.56
C ASN A 293 13.39 11.56 -21.79
N ALA A 294 12.20 11.42 -22.40
CA ALA A 294 11.05 10.70 -21.82
C ALA A 294 11.32 9.22 -21.49
N ALA A 295 12.28 8.58 -22.15
CA ALA A 295 12.73 7.23 -21.86
C ALA A 295 13.88 7.17 -20.82
N GLY A 296 14.24 8.31 -20.24
CA GLY A 296 15.35 8.43 -19.28
C GLY A 296 16.71 8.35 -19.97
N GLN A 297 16.78 8.64 -21.27
CA GLN A 297 17.99 8.48 -22.08
C GLN A 297 18.56 9.81 -22.54
N LEU A 298 19.89 9.90 -22.62
CA LEU A 298 20.62 10.93 -23.37
C LEU A 298 21.48 10.22 -24.42
N ILE A 299 21.35 10.62 -25.68
CA ILE A 299 22.16 10.07 -26.76
C ILE A 299 23.28 11.06 -27.10
N LEU A 300 24.51 10.59 -27.01
CA LEU A 300 25.71 11.33 -27.37
C LEU A 300 26.24 10.81 -28.70
N SER A 301 26.74 11.69 -29.56
CA SER A 301 27.53 11.33 -30.72
C SER A 301 29.01 11.40 -30.36
N TYR A 302 29.66 10.25 -30.40
CA TYR A 302 31.10 10.09 -30.18
C TYR A 302 31.81 9.99 -31.53
N THR A 303 32.89 10.75 -31.71
CA THR A 303 33.71 10.70 -32.94
C THR A 303 35.15 10.33 -32.60
N ALA A 304 35.62 9.18 -33.09
CA ALA A 304 37.00 8.75 -32.89
C ALA A 304 37.94 9.51 -33.83
N ALA A 305 38.63 10.54 -33.33
CA ALA A 305 39.58 11.33 -34.10
C ALA A 305 40.99 10.72 -34.13
N GLY A 306 41.34 9.87 -33.16
CA GLY A 306 42.64 9.20 -33.07
C GLY A 306 42.89 8.51 -31.72
N GLY A 307 44.09 7.96 -31.54
CA GLY A 307 44.46 7.22 -30.32
C GLY A 307 44.22 5.70 -30.42
N SER A 308 44.54 4.98 -29.34
CA SER A 308 44.32 3.52 -29.23
C SER A 308 43.20 3.14 -28.27
N ALA A 309 42.78 4.06 -27.39
CA ALA A 309 41.68 3.89 -26.46
C ALA A 309 41.14 5.24 -25.97
N ASP A 310 39.93 5.22 -25.42
CA ASP A 310 39.30 6.33 -24.74
C ASP A 310 38.42 5.82 -23.58
N VAL A 311 38.12 6.69 -22.62
CA VAL A 311 37.19 6.43 -21.52
C VAL A 311 36.16 7.52 -21.49
N VAL A 312 34.90 7.14 -21.70
CA VAL A 312 33.75 8.03 -21.54
C VAL A 312 33.27 7.94 -20.09
N THR A 313 33.14 9.08 -19.43
CA THR A 313 32.61 9.19 -18.07
C THR A 313 31.33 10.02 -18.08
N VAL A 314 30.32 9.58 -17.33
CA VAL A 314 29.05 10.30 -17.18
C VAL A 314 28.68 10.40 -15.71
N ARG A 315 28.09 11.53 -15.31
CA ARG A 315 27.62 11.81 -13.95
C ARG A 315 26.23 12.43 -14.01
N ALA A 316 25.30 11.91 -13.22
CA ALA A 316 23.94 12.43 -13.12
C ALA A 316 23.28 11.96 -11.82
N MET A 317 22.48 12.82 -11.19
CA MET A 317 21.65 12.48 -10.00
C MET A 317 22.40 11.75 -8.87
N GLY A 318 23.67 12.11 -8.64
CA GLY A 318 24.54 11.50 -7.62
C GLY A 318 25.28 10.23 -8.07
N GLU A 319 24.98 9.71 -9.27
CA GLU A 319 25.62 8.53 -9.84
C GLU A 319 26.76 8.88 -10.80
N ALA A 320 27.68 7.93 -10.99
CA ALA A 320 28.75 8.01 -11.98
C ALA A 320 28.93 6.67 -12.69
N ALA A 321 29.12 6.71 -14.01
CA ALA A 321 29.43 5.53 -14.81
C ALA A 321 30.56 5.82 -15.80
N SER A 322 31.27 4.78 -16.21
CA SER A 322 32.32 4.88 -17.23
C SER A 322 32.27 3.72 -18.22
N ALA A 323 32.67 4.00 -19.45
CA ALA A 323 32.80 3.01 -20.51
C ALA A 323 34.13 3.21 -21.24
N ALA A 324 34.91 2.13 -21.35
CA ALA A 324 36.12 2.11 -22.14
C ALA A 324 35.80 1.77 -23.60
N ILE A 325 36.44 2.49 -24.52
CA ILE A 325 36.33 2.29 -25.97
C ILE A 325 37.73 2.07 -26.51
N THR A 326 37.96 0.95 -27.19
CA THR A 326 39.19 0.74 -27.96
C THR A 326 39.07 1.44 -29.31
N ILE A 327 40.11 2.18 -29.69
CA ILE A 327 40.14 2.86 -30.98
C ILE A 327 41.02 2.07 -31.92
N ASN A 328 40.39 1.50 -32.95
CA ASN A 328 41.11 0.74 -33.96
C ASN A 328 41.64 1.70 -35.04
N SER A 329 42.94 1.99 -34.96
CA SER A 329 43.68 2.77 -35.96
C SER A 329 44.27 1.91 -37.09
N SER A 330 44.09 0.59 -37.05
CA SER A 330 44.59 -0.31 -38.09
C SER A 330 43.65 -0.33 -39.29
N ALA A 331 44.20 -0.28 -40.50
CA ALA A 331 43.47 -0.59 -41.73
C ALA A 331 42.99 -2.06 -41.78
N PHE A 332 43.39 -2.89 -40.80
CA PHE A 332 43.08 -4.30 -40.70
C PHE A 332 41.62 -4.53 -40.29
N ALA A 333 40.80 -4.86 -41.27
CA ALA A 333 39.37 -5.07 -41.09
C ALA A 333 38.92 -6.35 -41.80
N ILE A 334 37.87 -6.97 -41.25
CA ILE A 334 37.09 -8.04 -41.90
C ILE A 334 35.65 -7.54 -42.08
N ARG A 335 35.07 -7.74 -43.27
CA ARG A 335 33.71 -7.28 -43.62
C ARG A 335 33.00 -8.35 -44.44
N SER A 336 31.69 -8.53 -44.24
CA SER A 336 30.86 -9.25 -45.21
C SER A 336 30.33 -8.29 -46.27
N LEU A 337 30.35 -8.72 -47.53
CA LEU A 337 29.89 -7.96 -48.68
C LEU A 337 28.71 -8.68 -49.34
N ASN A 338 27.72 -7.90 -49.80
CA ASN A 338 26.65 -8.40 -50.66
C ASN A 338 27.14 -8.63 -52.10
N ALA A 339 26.28 -9.18 -52.96
CA ALA A 339 26.61 -9.43 -54.37
C ALA A 339 27.01 -8.17 -55.17
N GLY A 340 26.60 -6.97 -54.70
CA GLY A 340 26.99 -5.68 -55.26
C GLY A 340 28.27 -5.09 -54.67
N GLY A 341 28.98 -5.81 -53.79
CA GLY A 341 30.22 -5.38 -53.16
C GLY A 341 30.05 -4.39 -52.00
N ALA A 342 28.82 -4.08 -51.58
CA ALA A 342 28.56 -3.21 -50.43
C ALA A 342 28.58 -4.01 -49.12
N VAL A 343 28.98 -3.37 -48.02
CA VAL A 343 29.01 -4.01 -46.70
C VAL A 343 27.59 -4.38 -46.28
N GLN A 344 27.41 -5.59 -45.76
CA GLN A 344 26.13 -6.09 -45.26
C GLN A 344 26.24 -6.57 -43.81
N GLY A 345 25.19 -6.33 -43.03
CA GLY A 345 25.04 -6.84 -41.66
C GLY A 345 24.11 -8.05 -41.55
N THR A 346 23.43 -8.41 -42.64
CA THR A 346 22.45 -9.51 -42.66
C THR A 346 22.52 -10.26 -44.00
N ALA A 347 22.39 -11.58 -43.97
CA ALA A 347 22.40 -12.44 -45.15
C ALA A 347 21.41 -13.61 -45.03
N ALA A 348 20.94 -14.14 -46.15
CA ALA A 348 20.09 -15.33 -46.14
C ALA A 348 20.92 -16.60 -45.88
N ILE A 349 20.37 -17.54 -45.11
CA ILE A 349 20.93 -18.90 -44.99
C ILE A 349 20.96 -19.60 -46.35
N GLY A 350 21.91 -20.52 -46.54
CA GLY A 350 22.08 -21.28 -47.78
C GLY A 350 22.72 -20.50 -48.93
N GLY A 351 22.97 -19.20 -48.78
CA GLY A 351 23.69 -18.36 -49.75
C GLY A 351 25.16 -18.17 -49.40
N CYS A 352 26.03 -18.16 -50.39
CA CYS A 352 27.47 -17.93 -50.24
C CYS A 352 27.78 -16.42 -50.17
N GLN A 353 28.24 -15.94 -49.01
CA GLN A 353 28.50 -14.52 -48.75
C GLN A 353 29.98 -14.21 -48.88
N GLN A 354 30.34 -13.15 -49.60
CA GLN A 354 31.75 -12.75 -49.69
C GLN A 354 32.20 -12.12 -48.37
N VAL A 355 33.39 -12.53 -47.91
CA VAL A 355 34.07 -12.00 -46.74
C VAL A 355 35.38 -11.40 -47.20
N SER A 356 35.55 -10.10 -46.97
CA SER A 356 36.72 -9.33 -47.39
C SER A 356 37.55 -8.94 -46.19
N VAL A 357 38.84 -9.26 -46.25
CA VAL A 357 39.87 -8.76 -45.35
C VAL A 357 40.62 -7.66 -46.07
N THR A 358 40.84 -6.52 -45.40
CA THR A 358 41.62 -5.38 -45.93
C THR A 358 42.64 -4.93 -44.90
N GLY A 359 43.71 -4.28 -45.36
CA GLY A 359 44.74 -3.63 -44.52
C GLY A 359 45.47 -4.55 -43.54
N GLY A 360 45.57 -5.85 -43.85
CA GLY A 360 46.36 -6.81 -43.10
C GLY A 360 47.87 -6.64 -43.30
N PRO A 361 48.70 -7.13 -42.36
CA PRO A 361 50.16 -7.15 -42.49
C PRO A 361 50.61 -8.07 -43.64
N SER A 362 51.90 -8.03 -44.01
CA SER A 362 52.43 -8.99 -44.97
C SER A 362 52.39 -10.42 -44.41
N GLY A 363 52.15 -11.41 -45.27
CA GLY A 363 52.03 -12.82 -44.90
C GLY A 363 50.62 -13.36 -45.09
N ASN A 364 50.15 -14.20 -44.16
CA ASN A 364 48.86 -14.89 -44.29
C ASN A 364 47.87 -14.45 -43.20
N VAL A 365 46.58 -14.53 -43.51
CA VAL A 365 45.47 -14.32 -42.58
C VAL A 365 44.73 -15.62 -42.31
N THR A 366 44.40 -15.85 -41.04
CA THR A 366 43.44 -16.87 -40.62
C THR A 366 42.08 -16.22 -40.52
N ILE A 367 41.08 -16.78 -41.20
CA ILE A 367 39.68 -16.33 -41.10
C ILE A 367 38.88 -17.44 -40.43
N SER A 368 38.14 -17.07 -39.38
CA SER A 368 37.23 -17.98 -38.69
C SER A 368 35.85 -17.35 -38.51
N SER A 369 34.85 -18.20 -38.30
CA SER A 369 33.48 -17.80 -38.00
C SER A 369 32.95 -18.62 -36.83
N SER A 370 32.18 -18.00 -35.94
CA SER A 370 31.47 -18.71 -34.87
C SER A 370 30.24 -19.49 -35.35
N ARG A 371 29.78 -19.25 -36.59
CA ARG A 371 28.64 -19.94 -37.21
C ARG A 371 28.85 -20.10 -38.72
N GLY A 372 28.43 -21.24 -39.25
CA GLY A 372 28.62 -21.57 -40.67
C GLY A 372 30.05 -22.03 -40.97
N THR A 373 30.33 -22.20 -42.26
CA THR A 373 31.62 -22.69 -42.76
C THR A 373 32.22 -21.63 -43.66
N VAL A 374 33.54 -21.42 -43.53
CA VAL A 374 34.32 -20.53 -44.40
C VAL A 374 34.83 -21.34 -45.59
N TYR A 375 34.77 -20.77 -46.78
CA TYR A 375 35.10 -21.37 -48.06
C TYR A 375 36.12 -20.51 -48.80
N SER A 376 36.87 -21.15 -49.69
CA SER A 376 37.91 -20.51 -50.51
C SER A 376 37.40 -20.02 -51.87
N ASP A 377 36.19 -20.45 -52.27
CA ASP A 377 35.60 -20.17 -53.57
C ASP A 377 34.19 -19.55 -53.45
N ALA A 378 33.81 -18.79 -54.48
CA ALA A 378 32.55 -18.05 -54.52
C ALA A 378 31.28 -18.92 -54.59
N ALA A 379 31.42 -20.20 -54.94
CA ALA A 379 30.32 -21.15 -54.95
C ALA A 379 30.14 -21.85 -53.59
N CYS A 380 31.04 -21.60 -52.62
CA CYS A 380 31.10 -22.32 -51.36
C CYS A 380 31.19 -23.85 -51.55
N GLY A 381 31.98 -24.30 -52.53
CA GLY A 381 32.20 -25.72 -52.83
C GLY A 381 33.40 -26.33 -52.11
N VAL A 382 34.38 -25.52 -51.71
CA VAL A 382 35.66 -25.94 -51.13
C VAL A 382 35.89 -25.21 -49.80
N PRO A 383 35.69 -25.90 -48.65
CA PRO A 383 35.97 -25.33 -47.34
C PRO A 383 37.40 -24.79 -47.25
N LEU A 384 37.56 -23.65 -46.61
CA LEU A 384 38.86 -23.02 -46.45
C LEU A 384 39.73 -23.85 -45.49
N ALA A 385 40.78 -24.48 -46.03
CA ALA A 385 41.77 -25.20 -45.25
C ALA A 385 42.97 -24.29 -44.95
N GLY A 386 43.12 -23.88 -43.69
CA GLY A 386 44.28 -23.10 -43.24
C GLY A 386 44.19 -21.60 -43.54
N THR A 387 45.34 -20.97 -43.76
CA THR A 387 45.48 -19.51 -43.88
C THR A 387 45.47 -19.05 -45.34
N LEU A 388 44.94 -17.85 -45.60
CA LEU A 388 44.96 -17.22 -46.92
C LEU A 388 46.12 -16.23 -47.07
N PRO A 389 46.81 -16.17 -48.21
CA PRO A 389 47.83 -15.15 -48.45
C PRO A 389 47.19 -13.77 -48.58
N LEU A 390 47.79 -12.76 -47.93
CA LEU A 390 47.41 -11.36 -48.08
C LEU A 390 48.17 -10.74 -49.26
N SER A 391 47.44 -10.32 -50.30
CA SER A 391 47.99 -9.56 -51.43
C SER A 391 47.71 -8.07 -51.26
N GLY A 392 48.76 -7.26 -51.08
CA GLY A 392 48.59 -5.82 -50.77
C GLY A 392 47.82 -5.56 -49.47
N GLY A 393 47.86 -6.50 -48.53
CA GLY A 393 47.09 -6.45 -47.28
C GLY A 393 45.63 -6.87 -47.41
N ALA A 394 45.20 -7.42 -48.55
CA ALA A 394 43.83 -7.89 -48.76
C ALA A 394 43.75 -9.41 -48.99
N ALA A 395 42.64 -10.02 -48.56
CA ALA A 395 42.27 -11.40 -48.86
C ALA A 395 40.76 -11.52 -48.96
N VAL A 396 40.28 -12.50 -49.74
CA VAL A 396 38.86 -12.80 -49.89
C VAL A 396 38.60 -14.25 -49.51
N ALA A 397 37.55 -14.46 -48.73
CA ALA A 397 36.97 -15.76 -48.44
C ALA A 397 35.46 -15.68 -48.63
N TYR A 398 34.78 -16.80 -48.44
CA TYR A 398 33.34 -16.86 -48.53
C TYR A 398 32.76 -17.58 -47.30
N LEU A 399 31.54 -17.24 -46.92
CA LEU A 399 30.88 -17.79 -45.74
C LEU A 399 29.46 -18.22 -46.09
N ASN A 400 29.10 -19.45 -45.69
CA ASN A 400 27.73 -19.93 -45.79
C ASN A 400 27.31 -20.59 -44.47
N ALA A 401 26.07 -20.35 -44.06
CA ALA A 401 25.44 -21.00 -42.91
C ALA A 401 24.11 -21.62 -43.34
N THR A 402 23.82 -22.82 -42.84
CA THR A 402 22.59 -23.57 -43.14
C THR A 402 21.46 -23.30 -42.15
N GLY A 403 21.73 -22.58 -41.06
CA GLY A 403 20.75 -22.23 -40.04
C GLY A 403 20.91 -20.78 -39.56
N PRO A 404 19.81 -20.14 -39.11
CA PRO A 404 19.80 -18.73 -38.74
C PRO A 404 20.60 -18.45 -37.46
N GLY A 405 20.99 -17.20 -37.29
CA GLY A 405 21.68 -16.68 -36.11
C GLY A 405 22.89 -15.82 -36.46
N VAL A 406 23.49 -15.20 -35.45
CA VAL A 406 24.64 -14.31 -35.62
C VAL A 406 25.93 -15.13 -35.74
N ALA A 407 26.76 -14.75 -36.72
CA ALA A 407 28.12 -15.23 -36.93
C ALA A 407 29.10 -14.10 -36.59
N THR A 408 30.04 -14.39 -35.70
CA THR A 408 31.18 -13.51 -35.42
C THR A 408 32.33 -13.94 -36.33
N LEU A 409 32.67 -13.08 -37.29
CA LEU A 409 33.79 -13.26 -38.19
C LEU A 409 35.04 -12.71 -37.55
N THR A 410 36.11 -13.49 -37.52
CA THR A 410 37.41 -13.09 -36.97
C THR A 410 38.48 -13.25 -38.05
N ALA A 411 39.28 -12.21 -38.28
CA ALA A 411 40.50 -12.29 -39.05
C ALA A 411 41.71 -12.09 -38.13
N SER A 412 42.70 -12.97 -38.23
CA SER A 412 43.95 -12.88 -37.47
C SER A 412 45.18 -13.04 -38.39
N ALA A 413 46.12 -12.09 -38.29
CA ALA A 413 47.35 -12.10 -39.07
C ALA A 413 48.49 -11.46 -38.25
N ALA A 414 49.64 -12.12 -38.17
CA ALA A 414 50.84 -11.65 -37.46
C ALA A 414 50.58 -11.10 -36.03
N GLY A 415 49.69 -11.73 -35.27
CA GLY A 415 49.34 -11.32 -33.90
C GLY A 415 48.27 -10.22 -33.79
N LEU A 416 47.86 -9.62 -34.91
CA LEU A 416 46.71 -8.71 -34.97
C LEU A 416 45.41 -9.51 -35.10
N THR A 417 44.32 -8.99 -34.52
CA THR A 417 42.98 -9.57 -34.64
C THR A 417 41.95 -8.47 -34.90
N THR A 418 40.97 -8.78 -35.75
CA THR A 418 39.82 -7.90 -36.06
C THR A 418 38.56 -8.73 -36.20
N GLN A 419 37.41 -8.16 -35.85
CA GLN A 419 36.14 -8.88 -35.80
C GLN A 419 35.00 -8.05 -36.41
N THR A 420 34.02 -8.76 -36.97
CA THR A 420 32.73 -8.19 -37.38
C THR A 420 31.62 -9.22 -37.18
N GLU A 421 30.36 -8.78 -37.22
CA GLU A 421 29.20 -9.65 -37.08
C GLU A 421 28.40 -9.70 -38.39
N LEU A 422 27.87 -10.88 -38.71
CA LEU A 422 26.92 -11.09 -39.79
C LEU A 422 25.75 -11.93 -39.27
N GLU A 423 24.54 -11.42 -39.37
CA GLU A 423 23.34 -12.18 -39.01
C GLU A 423 22.82 -12.98 -40.20
N PHE A 424 22.74 -14.31 -40.04
CA PHE A 424 22.06 -15.17 -40.99
C PHE A 424 20.57 -15.27 -40.66
N VAL A 425 19.71 -15.00 -41.64
CA VAL A 425 18.25 -15.09 -41.50
C VAL A 425 17.69 -16.13 -42.46
N ALA A 426 16.64 -16.85 -42.04
CA ALA A 426 15.90 -17.71 -42.95
C ALA A 426 15.12 -16.85 -43.96
N PRO A 427 15.18 -17.12 -45.28
CA PRO A 427 14.41 -16.36 -46.26
C PRO A 427 12.92 -16.69 -46.14
N LEU A 428 12.07 -15.71 -46.45
CA LEU A 428 10.63 -15.96 -46.61
C LEU A 428 10.40 -16.63 -47.97
N THR A 429 10.02 -17.91 -47.98
CA THR A 429 9.82 -18.70 -49.20
C THR A 429 8.34 -18.96 -49.50
N ALA A 430 8.05 -19.53 -50.68
CA ALA A 430 6.72 -20.03 -51.02
C ALA A 430 6.28 -21.27 -50.21
N ALA A 431 7.19 -21.90 -49.46
CA ALA A 431 6.88 -23.01 -48.55
C ALA A 431 6.64 -22.54 -47.11
N ALA A 432 6.70 -21.22 -46.84
CA ALA A 432 6.59 -20.70 -45.50
C ALA A 432 5.25 -21.03 -44.84
N THR A 433 5.30 -21.33 -43.55
CA THR A 433 4.13 -21.66 -42.73
C THR A 433 3.99 -20.67 -41.58
N VAL A 434 2.77 -20.47 -41.10
CA VAL A 434 2.50 -19.68 -39.88
C VAL A 434 1.65 -20.49 -38.91
N SER A 435 1.97 -20.39 -37.63
CA SER A 435 1.12 -20.88 -36.53
C SER A 435 0.66 -19.71 -35.68
N LEU A 436 -0.56 -19.74 -35.16
CA LEU A 436 -1.10 -18.71 -34.28
C LEU A 436 -1.56 -19.33 -32.95
N GLN A 437 -1.14 -18.74 -31.85
CA GLN A 437 -1.54 -19.13 -30.50
C GLN A 437 -2.02 -17.90 -29.73
N ALA A 438 -2.89 -18.13 -28.74
CA ALA A 438 -3.38 -17.12 -27.83
C ALA A 438 -3.17 -17.57 -26.39
N ASP A 439 -2.68 -16.66 -25.55
CA ASP A 439 -2.44 -16.93 -24.14
C ASP A 439 -2.88 -15.74 -23.27
N PRO A 440 -3.94 -15.88 -22.44
CA PRO A 440 -4.83 -17.03 -22.32
C PRO A 440 -5.90 -17.10 -23.44
N ALA A 441 -6.42 -18.29 -23.77
CA ALA A 441 -7.48 -18.44 -24.79
C ALA A 441 -8.90 -18.07 -24.31
N VAL A 442 -9.07 -17.85 -23.00
CA VAL A 442 -10.32 -17.43 -22.37
C VAL A 442 -10.05 -16.20 -21.51
N ILE A 443 -10.80 -15.13 -21.75
CA ILE A 443 -10.70 -13.86 -21.03
C ILE A 443 -12.10 -13.35 -20.65
N GLY A 444 -12.17 -12.46 -19.66
CA GLY A 444 -13.44 -11.82 -19.31
C GLY A 444 -13.87 -10.77 -20.34
N ALA A 445 -15.15 -10.41 -20.36
CA ALA A 445 -15.60 -9.19 -21.02
C ALA A 445 -15.07 -7.94 -20.29
N ASN A 446 -14.74 -6.88 -21.05
CA ASN A 446 -14.35 -5.59 -20.48
C ASN A 446 -15.57 -4.75 -20.11
N THR A 447 -15.36 -3.76 -19.25
CA THR A 447 -16.29 -2.65 -19.06
C THR A 447 -16.09 -1.64 -20.20
N ALA A 448 -17.09 -0.80 -20.48
CA ALA A 448 -16.92 0.28 -21.46
C ALA A 448 -15.69 1.15 -21.08
N GLY A 449 -14.76 1.31 -22.03
CA GLY A 449 -13.50 2.06 -21.84
C GLY A 449 -12.37 1.32 -21.12
N SER A 450 -12.58 0.08 -20.64
CA SER A 450 -11.51 -0.74 -20.03
C SER A 450 -10.73 -1.53 -21.08
N THR A 451 -9.42 -1.68 -20.86
CA THR A 451 -8.52 -2.55 -21.64
C THR A 451 -7.93 -3.70 -20.80
N THR A 452 -8.45 -3.92 -19.59
CA THR A 452 -7.86 -4.85 -18.61
C THR A 452 -7.97 -6.32 -19.02
N GLN A 453 -9.07 -6.73 -19.65
CA GLN A 453 -9.24 -8.08 -20.18
C GLN A 453 -8.70 -8.16 -21.60
N GLN A 454 -7.52 -8.74 -21.74
CA GLN A 454 -6.84 -8.92 -23.02
C GLN A 454 -6.06 -10.23 -23.05
N THR A 455 -5.78 -10.73 -24.24
CA THR A 455 -4.93 -11.91 -24.48
C THR A 455 -3.85 -11.57 -25.48
N THR A 456 -2.67 -12.15 -25.32
CA THR A 456 -1.57 -12.00 -26.27
C THR A 456 -1.70 -13.05 -27.36
N LEU A 457 -1.70 -12.58 -28.62
CA LEU A 457 -1.64 -13.41 -29.80
C LEU A 457 -0.20 -13.49 -30.27
N ARG A 458 0.31 -14.71 -30.41
CA ARG A 458 1.65 -14.97 -30.92
C ARG A 458 1.58 -15.78 -32.21
N ALA A 459 1.93 -15.12 -33.32
CA ALA A 459 2.16 -15.78 -34.59
C ALA A 459 3.64 -16.18 -34.70
N VAL A 460 3.94 -17.36 -35.25
CA VAL A 460 5.32 -17.80 -35.54
C VAL A 460 5.42 -18.21 -37.00
N VAL A 461 6.31 -17.56 -37.74
CA VAL A 461 6.57 -17.80 -39.16
C VAL A 461 7.83 -18.65 -39.31
N ARG A 462 7.72 -19.69 -40.14
CA ARG A 462 8.83 -20.60 -40.46
C ARG A 462 9.00 -20.76 -41.97
N ASP A 463 10.23 -21.02 -42.42
CA ASP A 463 10.63 -21.06 -43.84
C ASP A 463 10.09 -22.26 -44.63
N GLY A 464 9.55 -23.26 -43.93
CA GLY A 464 8.87 -24.42 -44.48
C GLY A 464 9.17 -25.70 -43.72
N PRO A 465 8.54 -26.84 -44.08
CA PRO A 465 8.62 -28.07 -43.30
C PRO A 465 9.98 -28.80 -43.35
N ALA A 466 10.81 -28.55 -44.38
CA ALA A 466 12.07 -29.28 -44.56
C ALA A 466 13.19 -28.81 -43.62
N GLN A 467 13.33 -27.49 -43.41
CA GLN A 467 14.34 -26.91 -42.51
C GLN A 467 13.72 -26.32 -41.23
N ASN A 468 12.45 -25.90 -41.29
CA ASN A 468 11.66 -25.46 -40.15
C ASN A 468 12.31 -24.32 -39.33
N ASN A 469 13.06 -23.44 -39.99
CA ASN A 469 13.74 -22.33 -39.35
C ASN A 469 12.80 -21.15 -39.11
N PRO A 470 12.98 -20.38 -38.02
CA PRO A 470 12.27 -19.12 -37.82
C PRO A 470 12.66 -18.08 -38.87
N VAL A 471 11.67 -17.41 -39.47
CA VAL A 471 11.88 -16.36 -40.46
C VAL A 471 11.81 -15.01 -39.77
N LYS A 472 12.92 -14.27 -39.73
CA LYS A 472 13.00 -12.90 -39.23
C LYS A 472 12.49 -11.91 -40.29
N ASN A 473 11.91 -10.79 -39.86
CA ASN A 473 11.40 -9.72 -40.71
C ASN A 473 10.32 -10.15 -41.73
N ALA A 474 9.60 -11.25 -41.46
CA ALA A 474 8.38 -11.56 -42.20
C ALA A 474 7.26 -10.66 -41.70
N THR A 475 6.52 -10.03 -42.62
CA THR A 475 5.35 -9.22 -42.27
C THR A 475 4.15 -10.12 -42.00
N VAL A 476 3.55 -10.00 -40.81
CA VAL A 476 2.34 -10.72 -40.41
C VAL A 476 1.22 -9.72 -40.17
N ALA A 477 0.13 -9.86 -40.91
CA ALA A 477 -1.11 -9.09 -40.74
C ALA A 477 -2.09 -9.85 -39.84
N PHE A 478 -2.53 -9.21 -38.76
CA PHE A 478 -3.55 -9.73 -37.86
C PHE A 478 -4.92 -9.11 -38.17
N SER A 479 -5.96 -9.95 -38.19
CA SER A 479 -7.33 -9.49 -38.45
C SER A 479 -8.35 -10.26 -37.62
N ILE A 480 -9.40 -9.57 -37.17
CA ILE A 480 -10.56 -10.20 -36.54
C ILE A 480 -11.48 -10.69 -37.66
N LEU A 481 -11.70 -12.01 -37.72
CA LEU A 481 -12.64 -12.60 -38.68
C LEU A 481 -14.07 -12.56 -38.16
N THR A 482 -14.26 -12.77 -36.85
CA THR A 482 -15.56 -12.75 -36.20
C THR A 482 -15.36 -12.41 -34.73
N ASP A 483 -16.15 -11.47 -34.21
CA ASP A 483 -16.11 -11.10 -32.79
C ASP A 483 -17.45 -10.50 -32.33
N PRO A 484 -18.34 -11.33 -31.73
CA PRO A 484 -19.59 -10.84 -31.15
C PRO A 484 -19.40 -9.96 -29.91
N SER A 485 -18.21 -9.90 -29.31
CA SER A 485 -17.95 -9.05 -28.14
C SER A 485 -17.75 -7.58 -28.50
N GLY A 486 -17.32 -7.29 -29.74
CA GLY A 486 -16.92 -5.95 -30.20
C GLY A 486 -15.52 -5.52 -29.74
N GLY A 487 -14.61 -6.47 -29.53
CA GLY A 487 -13.23 -6.24 -29.14
C GLY A 487 -12.35 -5.66 -30.25
N THR A 488 -11.10 -5.37 -29.92
CA THR A 488 -10.14 -4.70 -30.82
C THR A 488 -8.75 -5.32 -30.75
N LEU A 489 -7.96 -5.17 -31.82
CA LEU A 489 -6.54 -5.50 -31.83
C LEU A 489 -5.71 -4.25 -31.54
N THR A 490 -4.65 -4.40 -30.76
CA THR A 490 -3.67 -3.31 -30.56
C THR A 490 -2.97 -2.96 -31.87
N GLN A 491 -2.70 -1.67 -32.11
CA GLN A 491 -1.97 -1.21 -33.30
C GLN A 491 -0.44 -1.26 -33.09
N PRO A 492 0.36 -1.53 -34.14
CA PRO A 492 -0.04 -1.79 -35.52
C PRO A 492 -0.57 -3.22 -35.75
N SER A 493 -1.50 -3.38 -36.70
CA SER A 493 -2.04 -4.70 -37.11
C SER A 493 -1.14 -5.49 -38.06
N GLU A 494 -0.10 -4.85 -38.61
CA GLU A 494 0.98 -5.48 -39.35
C GLU A 494 2.27 -5.41 -38.52
N VAL A 495 2.84 -6.58 -38.22
CA VAL A 495 4.00 -6.71 -37.35
C VAL A 495 5.07 -7.53 -38.04
N LEU A 496 6.32 -7.06 -37.98
CA LEU A 496 7.47 -7.83 -38.44
C LEU A 496 7.87 -8.88 -37.42
N THR A 497 8.20 -10.08 -37.88
CA THR A 497 8.71 -11.13 -36.99
C THR A 497 10.11 -10.83 -36.46
N GLY A 498 10.34 -11.19 -35.20
CA GLY A 498 11.66 -11.15 -34.58
C GLY A 498 12.59 -12.27 -35.05
N ALA A 499 13.79 -12.35 -34.47
CA ALA A 499 14.77 -13.40 -34.78
C ALA A 499 14.28 -14.82 -34.43
N ASP A 500 13.32 -14.94 -33.52
CA ASP A 500 12.64 -16.19 -33.17
C ASP A 500 11.46 -16.52 -34.11
N GLY A 501 11.26 -15.72 -35.15
CA GLY A 501 10.18 -15.85 -36.12
C GLY A 501 8.83 -15.42 -35.60
N SER A 502 8.76 -14.77 -34.42
CA SER A 502 7.49 -14.42 -33.80
C SER A 502 7.05 -12.99 -34.06
N ALA A 503 5.75 -12.81 -34.28
CA ALA A 503 5.06 -11.53 -34.33
C ALA A 503 3.91 -11.56 -33.30
N THR A 504 3.75 -10.50 -32.52
CA THR A 504 2.77 -10.46 -31.43
C THR A 504 1.87 -9.25 -31.51
N VAL A 505 0.59 -9.46 -31.22
CA VAL A 505 -0.41 -8.39 -31.02
C VAL A 505 -1.30 -8.79 -29.86
N SER A 506 -1.91 -7.83 -29.16
CA SER A 506 -2.92 -8.14 -28.14
C SER A 506 -4.32 -7.99 -28.72
N TYR A 507 -5.20 -8.90 -28.34
CA TYR A 507 -6.63 -8.75 -28.50
C TYR A 507 -7.25 -8.27 -27.19
N VAL A 508 -7.92 -7.14 -27.22
CA VAL A 508 -8.66 -6.55 -26.10
C VAL A 508 -10.13 -6.93 -26.26
N ALA A 509 -10.69 -7.66 -25.30
CA ALA A 509 -12.08 -8.09 -25.34
C ALA A 509 -13.05 -6.90 -25.34
N GLY A 510 -14.17 -7.03 -26.04
CA GLY A 510 -15.26 -6.06 -25.97
C GLY A 510 -16.11 -6.21 -24.71
N THR A 511 -17.27 -5.55 -24.68
CA THR A 511 -18.14 -5.50 -23.49
C THR A 511 -19.14 -6.64 -23.38
N THR A 512 -19.30 -7.43 -24.44
CA THR A 512 -20.30 -8.50 -24.52
C THR A 512 -19.61 -9.86 -24.47
N ALA A 513 -20.20 -10.81 -23.76
CA ALA A 513 -19.68 -12.18 -23.77
C ALA A 513 -20.03 -12.92 -25.07
N THR A 514 -19.23 -13.94 -25.39
CA THR A 514 -19.40 -14.77 -26.58
C THR A 514 -19.72 -16.21 -26.20
N ALA A 515 -20.24 -16.98 -27.17
CA ALA A 515 -20.25 -18.43 -27.05
C ALA A 515 -18.80 -18.97 -26.94
N THR A 516 -18.63 -20.18 -26.44
CA THR A 516 -17.32 -20.86 -26.44
C THR A 516 -16.71 -20.82 -27.85
N ASN A 517 -15.46 -20.38 -27.96
CA ASN A 517 -14.75 -20.17 -29.23
C ASN A 517 -15.43 -19.17 -30.19
N GLY A 518 -16.23 -18.24 -29.65
CA GLY A 518 -17.03 -17.30 -30.43
C GLY A 518 -16.26 -16.12 -31.05
N VAL A 519 -15.02 -15.87 -30.62
CA VAL A 519 -14.13 -14.90 -31.26
C VAL A 519 -13.12 -15.65 -32.11
N ARG A 520 -12.91 -15.23 -33.37
CA ARG A 520 -11.97 -15.86 -34.30
C ARG A 520 -11.03 -14.82 -34.89
N ILE A 521 -9.73 -15.02 -34.68
CA ILE A 521 -8.68 -14.11 -35.12
C ILE A 521 -7.73 -14.85 -36.06
N GLN A 522 -7.30 -14.16 -37.11
CA GLN A 522 -6.37 -14.68 -38.12
C GLN A 522 -5.05 -13.91 -38.08
N ALA A 523 -3.96 -14.64 -38.27
CA ALA A 523 -2.65 -14.12 -38.64
C ALA A 523 -2.32 -14.61 -40.05
N ARG A 524 -1.98 -13.68 -40.95
CA ARG A 524 -1.62 -13.97 -42.35
C ARG A 524 -0.24 -13.39 -42.67
N VAL A 525 0.62 -14.20 -43.27
CA VAL A 525 1.91 -13.73 -43.77
C VAL A 525 1.70 -12.95 -45.06
N ILE A 526 2.30 -11.76 -45.15
CA ILE A 526 2.30 -10.92 -46.36
C ILE A 526 3.57 -11.24 -47.16
N GLY A 527 3.38 -11.69 -48.41
CA GLY A 527 4.46 -12.23 -49.24
C GLY A 527 4.70 -13.73 -49.02
N GLY A 528 5.65 -14.30 -49.77
CA GLY A 528 5.92 -15.75 -49.74
C GLY A 528 4.71 -16.59 -50.17
N SER A 529 4.34 -17.57 -49.35
CA SER A 529 3.18 -18.47 -49.56
C SER A 529 1.82 -17.80 -49.33
N GLY A 530 1.78 -16.64 -48.65
CA GLY A 530 0.54 -16.06 -48.15
C GLY A 530 -0.16 -16.88 -47.06
N ALA A 531 0.57 -17.77 -46.38
CA ALA A 531 0.03 -18.68 -45.37
C ALA A 531 -0.74 -17.93 -44.28
N SER A 532 -1.80 -18.56 -43.78
CA SER A 532 -2.62 -18.02 -42.69
C SER A 532 -2.93 -19.08 -41.64
N ALA A 533 -3.05 -18.63 -40.40
CA ALA A 533 -3.49 -19.43 -39.27
C ALA A 533 -4.57 -18.67 -38.50
N ALA A 534 -5.51 -19.40 -37.91
CA ALA A 534 -6.56 -18.82 -37.10
C ALA A 534 -6.58 -19.45 -35.71
N VAL A 535 -6.94 -18.65 -34.71
CA VAL A 535 -7.17 -19.08 -33.33
C VAL A 535 -8.56 -18.63 -32.90
N ASN A 536 -9.22 -19.47 -32.09
CA ASN A 536 -10.50 -19.14 -31.50
C ASN A 536 -10.31 -18.75 -30.02
N LEU A 537 -11.04 -17.73 -29.56
CA LEU A 537 -11.04 -17.25 -28.18
C LEU A 537 -12.47 -17.27 -27.63
N THR A 538 -12.57 -17.32 -26.31
CA THR A 538 -13.84 -17.13 -25.59
C THR A 538 -13.77 -15.87 -24.74
N VAL A 539 -14.73 -14.96 -24.91
CA VAL A 539 -14.96 -13.83 -24.00
C VAL A 539 -16.08 -14.26 -23.06
N ALA A 540 -15.73 -14.69 -21.86
CA ALA A 540 -16.72 -15.16 -20.89
C ALA A 540 -17.23 -14.02 -20.00
N GLN A 541 -18.48 -14.13 -19.54
CA GLN A 541 -18.92 -13.34 -18.39
C GLN A 541 -18.27 -13.90 -17.13
N LYS A 542 -17.77 -13.04 -16.24
CA LYS A 542 -17.46 -13.45 -14.87
C LYS A 542 -18.79 -13.63 -14.13
N SER A 543 -19.21 -14.88 -13.90
CA SER A 543 -20.34 -15.16 -13.02
C SER A 543 -20.06 -14.61 -11.62
N LEU A 544 -20.98 -13.83 -11.07
CA LEU A 544 -20.95 -13.39 -9.68
C LEU A 544 -21.86 -14.27 -8.84
N PHE A 545 -21.43 -14.57 -7.62
CA PHE A 545 -22.23 -15.22 -6.58
C PHE A 545 -22.26 -14.29 -5.38
N ILE A 546 -23.48 -13.91 -4.95
CA ILE A 546 -23.72 -13.06 -3.78
C ILE A 546 -24.27 -13.93 -2.64
N SER A 547 -23.62 -13.85 -1.48
CA SER A 547 -24.17 -14.37 -0.22
C SER A 547 -24.17 -13.26 0.83
N ALA A 548 -25.11 -13.34 1.77
CA ALA A 548 -25.15 -12.42 2.91
C ALA A 548 -25.53 -13.14 4.20
N GLY A 549 -25.01 -12.66 5.32
CA GLY A 549 -25.34 -13.18 6.64
C GLY A 549 -25.18 -12.10 7.70
N THR A 550 -25.86 -12.28 8.83
CA THR A 550 -25.80 -11.36 9.98
C THR A 550 -25.32 -12.08 11.23
N GLY A 551 -24.71 -11.32 12.16
CA GLY A 551 -24.25 -11.83 13.45
C GLY A 551 -25.35 -11.82 14.52
N ASN A 552 -24.97 -12.08 15.78
CA ASN A 552 -25.87 -12.07 16.94
C ASN A 552 -25.94 -10.72 17.67
N THR A 553 -25.33 -9.67 17.12
CA THR A 553 -25.28 -8.33 17.72
C THR A 553 -26.26 -7.41 17.02
N ILE A 554 -27.00 -6.61 17.80
CA ILE A 554 -27.89 -5.55 17.30
C ILE A 554 -27.34 -4.20 17.78
N GLY A 555 -27.12 -3.29 16.84
CA GLY A 555 -26.70 -1.92 17.13
C GLY A 555 -27.87 -1.05 17.59
N THR A 556 -27.55 0.03 18.31
CA THR A 556 -28.53 1.04 18.75
C THR A 556 -28.09 2.43 18.27
N PRO A 557 -28.32 2.79 16.99
CA PRO A 557 -27.92 4.08 16.45
C PRO A 557 -28.56 5.27 17.18
N SER A 558 -29.73 5.05 17.78
CA SER A 558 -30.42 6.00 18.65
C SER A 558 -31.16 5.28 19.77
N SER A 559 -31.76 6.05 20.69
CA SER A 559 -32.68 5.52 21.70
C SER A 559 -33.97 4.93 21.10
N ALA A 560 -34.32 5.28 19.86
CA ALA A 560 -35.58 4.88 19.22
C ALA A 560 -35.42 3.82 18.10
N THR A 561 -34.20 3.51 17.67
CA THR A 561 -33.92 2.61 16.54
C THR A 561 -32.93 1.50 16.88
N TYR A 562 -33.06 0.39 16.16
CA TYR A 562 -32.07 -0.69 16.10
C TYR A 562 -31.41 -0.74 14.72
N GLN A 563 -30.24 -1.37 14.65
CA GLN A 563 -29.52 -1.66 13.41
C GLN A 563 -29.06 -3.12 13.38
N ALA A 564 -29.38 -3.81 12.29
CA ALA A 564 -28.86 -5.15 11.99
C ALA A 564 -27.93 -5.09 10.77
N ASP A 565 -26.66 -5.45 10.97
CA ASP A 565 -25.65 -5.43 9.91
C ASP A 565 -25.52 -6.79 9.23
N TYR A 566 -25.56 -6.79 7.90
CA TYR A 566 -25.32 -7.95 7.06
C TYR A 566 -23.96 -7.83 6.38
N ALA A 567 -23.12 -8.85 6.61
CA ALA A 567 -21.89 -9.05 5.84
C ALA A 567 -22.25 -9.69 4.51
N VAL A 568 -22.02 -8.95 3.43
CA VAL A 568 -22.22 -9.40 2.05
C VAL A 568 -20.89 -9.82 1.46
N ILE A 569 -20.86 -11.00 0.85
CA ILE A 569 -19.67 -11.56 0.20
C ILE A 569 -20.00 -11.79 -1.27
N VAL A 570 -19.11 -11.33 -2.14
CA VAL A 570 -19.21 -11.51 -3.60
C VAL A 570 -18.01 -12.30 -4.10
N THR A 571 -18.29 -13.42 -4.77
CA THR A 571 -17.27 -14.31 -5.32
C THR A 571 -17.51 -14.61 -6.79
N ASP A 572 -16.46 -15.04 -7.50
CA ASP A 572 -16.58 -15.61 -8.84
C ASP A 572 -16.92 -17.11 -8.81
N ALA A 573 -17.08 -17.73 -9.98
CA ALA A 573 -17.38 -19.17 -10.10
C ALA A 573 -16.30 -20.10 -9.53
N ALA A 574 -15.08 -19.61 -9.30
CA ALA A 574 -14.00 -20.36 -8.67
C ALA A 574 -13.88 -20.06 -7.16
N GLY A 575 -14.77 -19.23 -6.61
CA GLY A 575 -14.78 -18.83 -5.20
C GLY A 575 -13.79 -17.71 -4.86
N ASN A 576 -13.18 -17.06 -5.86
CA ASN A 576 -12.29 -15.92 -5.59
C ASN A 576 -13.11 -14.67 -5.27
N ALA A 577 -12.58 -13.83 -4.38
CA ALA A 577 -13.18 -12.55 -4.03
C ALA A 577 -13.27 -11.58 -5.22
N VAL A 578 -14.41 -10.91 -5.39
CA VAL A 578 -14.61 -9.92 -6.46
C VAL A 578 -14.80 -8.53 -5.87
N ALA A 579 -13.77 -7.68 -6.04
CA ALA A 579 -13.75 -6.30 -5.59
C ALA A 579 -14.46 -5.34 -6.56
N GLY A 580 -14.94 -4.20 -6.05
CA GLY A 580 -15.50 -3.12 -6.86
C GLY A 580 -16.92 -3.36 -7.40
N VAL A 581 -17.63 -4.38 -6.91
CA VAL A 581 -18.99 -4.69 -7.33
C VAL A 581 -19.96 -3.72 -6.65
N LYS A 582 -20.76 -3.00 -7.45
CA LYS A 582 -21.83 -2.13 -6.95
C LYS A 582 -23.03 -2.97 -6.55
N LEU A 583 -23.47 -2.82 -5.30
CA LEU A 583 -24.57 -3.54 -4.71
C LEU A 583 -25.75 -2.59 -4.44
N THR A 584 -26.93 -2.98 -4.90
CA THR A 584 -28.21 -2.34 -4.58
C THR A 584 -29.02 -3.26 -3.69
N ALA A 585 -29.43 -2.76 -2.53
CA ALA A 585 -30.26 -3.49 -1.59
C ALA A 585 -31.67 -2.89 -1.57
N SER A 586 -32.66 -3.74 -1.30
CA SER A 586 -34.06 -3.38 -1.12
C SER A 586 -34.64 -4.22 0.02
N VAL A 587 -35.59 -3.64 0.75
CA VAL A 587 -36.29 -4.31 1.84
C VAL A 587 -37.78 -4.10 1.65
N LEU A 588 -38.54 -5.19 1.63
CA LEU A 588 -39.99 -5.17 1.49
C LEU A 588 -40.63 -6.00 2.61
N PRO A 589 -41.75 -5.55 3.20
CA PRO A 589 -42.50 -6.37 4.14
C PRO A 589 -42.97 -7.68 3.52
N TYR A 590 -42.97 -8.73 4.34
CA TYR A 590 -43.46 -10.05 3.94
C TYR A 590 -44.73 -10.42 4.72
N ARG A 591 -44.68 -10.31 6.05
CA ARG A 591 -45.82 -10.56 6.94
C ARG A 591 -45.62 -9.85 8.26
N TYR A 592 -46.71 -9.62 8.96
CA TYR A 592 -46.73 -8.99 10.27
C TYR A 592 -47.55 -9.80 11.27
N TYR A 593 -47.42 -9.46 12.55
CA TYR A 593 -47.96 -10.25 13.64
C TYR A 593 -48.80 -9.36 14.58
N LYS A 594 -49.93 -9.89 15.05
CA LYS A 594 -50.75 -9.29 16.11
C LYS A 594 -50.48 -10.01 17.44
N GLY A 595 -50.64 -9.32 18.57
CA GLY A 595 -50.52 -9.92 19.90
C GLY A 595 -49.73 -9.06 20.91
N VAL A 596 -49.24 -9.72 21.96
CA VAL A 596 -48.47 -9.07 23.05
C VAL A 596 -47.17 -9.81 23.35
N LEU A 597 -46.21 -9.11 23.93
CA LEU A 597 -45.04 -9.72 24.55
C LEU A 597 -45.38 -10.12 25.98
N ASN A 598 -45.05 -11.34 26.38
CA ASN A 598 -45.17 -11.81 27.76
C ASN A 598 -43.80 -12.20 28.31
N PHE A 599 -43.55 -11.90 29.58
CA PHE A 599 -42.33 -12.33 30.25
C PHE A 599 -42.41 -13.82 30.63
N ARG A 600 -41.47 -14.62 30.13
CA ARG A 600 -41.41 -16.05 30.43
C ARG A 600 -40.85 -16.30 31.84
N ALA A 601 -41.72 -16.32 32.84
CA ALA A 601 -41.31 -16.54 34.23
C ALA A 601 -40.64 -17.92 34.46
N PRO A 602 -39.67 -18.05 35.38
CA PRO A 602 -39.18 -17.02 36.31
C PRO A 602 -37.93 -16.24 35.82
N GLN A 603 -37.34 -16.56 34.67
CA GLN A 603 -36.04 -16.02 34.23
C GLN A 603 -36.07 -15.23 32.90
N GLY A 604 -37.23 -15.10 32.26
CA GLY A 604 -37.38 -14.43 30.96
C GLY A 604 -37.00 -15.34 29.78
N PRO A 605 -36.78 -14.77 28.58
CA PRO A 605 -36.97 -13.35 28.24
C PRO A 605 -38.46 -12.98 28.04
N TRP A 606 -38.72 -11.71 27.74
CA TRP A 606 -39.95 -11.29 27.07
C TRP A 606 -40.03 -11.95 25.69
N GLU A 607 -41.09 -12.74 25.47
CA GLU A 607 -41.32 -13.48 24.22
C GLU A 607 -42.67 -13.11 23.59
N ARG A 608 -42.75 -13.27 22.28
CA ARG A 608 -43.97 -12.96 21.52
C ARG A 608 -45.05 -14.01 21.78
N VAL A 609 -46.19 -13.57 22.28
CA VAL A 609 -47.44 -14.32 22.26
C VAL A 609 -48.31 -13.75 21.15
N GLN A 610 -48.15 -14.33 19.96
CA GLN A 610 -48.90 -13.91 18.78
C GLN A 610 -50.33 -14.45 18.80
N THR A 611 -51.27 -13.61 18.41
CA THR A 611 -52.70 -13.93 18.28
C THR A 611 -53.11 -14.11 16.82
N ALA A 612 -52.41 -13.46 15.87
CA ALA A 612 -52.60 -13.66 14.43
C ALA A 612 -51.28 -13.45 13.65
N VAL A 613 -51.20 -14.08 12.48
CA VAL A 613 -50.13 -13.90 11.48
C VAL A 613 -50.77 -13.42 10.19
N CYS A 614 -50.37 -12.24 9.71
CA CYS A 614 -51.05 -11.55 8.62
C CYS A 614 -50.06 -11.31 7.47
N ALA A 615 -50.49 -11.66 6.25
CA ALA A 615 -49.71 -11.36 5.05
C ALA A 615 -49.64 -9.84 4.83
N ASN A 616 -48.61 -9.37 4.11
CA ASN A 616 -48.58 -8.00 3.63
C ASN A 616 -49.85 -7.71 2.79
N GLU A 617 -50.56 -6.64 3.13
CA GLU A 617 -51.77 -6.20 2.42
C GLU A 617 -51.44 -5.62 1.03
N ASP A 618 -50.24 -5.05 0.85
CA ASP A 618 -49.76 -4.53 -0.42
C ASP A 618 -49.33 -5.69 -1.34
N LEU A 619 -50.29 -6.20 -2.14
CA LEU A 619 -50.12 -7.42 -2.95
C LEU A 619 -49.26 -7.16 -4.19
N ASN A 620 -49.31 -5.94 -4.72
CA ASN A 620 -48.58 -5.56 -5.92
C ASN A 620 -47.28 -4.80 -5.63
N THR A 621 -47.01 -4.51 -4.35
CA THR A 621 -45.80 -3.84 -3.83
C THR A 621 -45.60 -2.41 -4.34
N ASN A 622 -46.70 -1.72 -4.68
CA ASN A 622 -46.66 -0.35 -5.21
C ASN A 622 -46.71 0.72 -4.09
N GLY A 623 -47.00 0.33 -2.84
CA GLY A 623 -47.14 1.23 -1.69
C GLY A 623 -48.39 2.12 -1.70
N ILE A 624 -49.39 1.80 -2.53
CA ILE A 624 -50.66 2.50 -2.70
C ILE A 624 -51.78 1.56 -2.28
N LEU A 625 -52.71 2.04 -1.44
CA LEU A 625 -53.84 1.21 -1.03
C LEU A 625 -54.83 1.02 -2.18
N ASP A 626 -54.83 -0.16 -2.81
CA ASP A 626 -55.75 -0.50 -3.90
C ASP A 626 -57.03 -1.21 -3.41
N PRO A 627 -58.11 -1.21 -4.22
CA PRO A 627 -59.35 -1.90 -3.85
C PRO A 627 -59.13 -3.40 -3.57
N GLY A 628 -59.46 -3.82 -2.35
CA GLY A 628 -59.34 -5.22 -1.91
C GLY A 628 -58.06 -5.56 -1.15
N GLU A 629 -57.17 -4.59 -0.94
CA GLU A 629 -55.94 -4.78 -0.15
C GLU A 629 -56.12 -4.50 1.35
N ASP A 630 -57.01 -3.60 1.74
CA ASP A 630 -57.33 -3.31 3.15
C ASP A 630 -58.18 -4.42 3.78
N LEU A 631 -57.52 -5.46 4.29
CA LEU A 631 -58.17 -6.67 4.80
C LEU A 631 -58.93 -6.40 6.10
N ASN A 632 -58.48 -5.43 6.89
CA ASN A 632 -59.01 -5.15 8.21
C ASN A 632 -59.94 -3.91 8.26
N GLY A 633 -60.03 -3.16 7.15
CA GLY A 633 -60.91 -2.00 6.99
C GLY A 633 -60.43 -0.76 7.76
N ASN A 634 -59.14 -0.66 8.11
CA ASN A 634 -58.60 0.46 8.88
C ASN A 634 -58.24 1.68 8.01
N GLY A 635 -58.32 1.57 6.68
CA GLY A 635 -58.03 2.63 5.72
C GLY A 635 -56.54 2.86 5.45
N THR A 636 -55.66 1.93 5.82
CA THR A 636 -54.20 2.02 5.61
C THR A 636 -53.62 0.66 5.21
N LEU A 637 -52.54 0.64 4.42
CA LEU A 637 -51.80 -0.61 4.15
C LEU A 637 -51.01 -1.07 5.38
N GLU A 638 -51.32 -2.25 5.89
CA GLU A 638 -50.53 -2.95 6.90
C GLU A 638 -49.61 -4.01 6.25
N PRO A 639 -48.32 -4.04 6.63
CA PRO A 639 -47.70 -3.33 7.75
C PRO A 639 -47.06 -1.97 7.43
N GLY A 640 -47.14 -1.50 6.18
CA GLY A 640 -46.26 -0.46 5.65
C GLY A 640 -44.78 -0.87 5.66
N ILE A 641 -43.85 0.05 5.37
CA ILE A 641 -42.40 -0.24 5.35
C ILE A 641 -41.65 0.55 6.44
N PRO A 642 -41.67 0.11 7.71
CA PRO A 642 -40.98 0.80 8.81
C PRO A 642 -39.48 0.40 8.90
N VAL A 643 -38.83 0.09 7.78
CA VAL A 643 -37.43 -0.36 7.72
C VAL A 643 -36.70 0.39 6.61
N THR A 644 -35.52 0.92 6.92
CA THR A 644 -34.59 1.45 5.91
C THR A 644 -33.42 0.49 5.71
N VAL A 645 -32.86 0.48 4.50
CA VAL A 645 -31.73 -0.37 4.14
C VAL A 645 -30.62 0.47 3.51
N THR A 646 -29.37 0.17 3.85
CA THR A 646 -28.21 0.77 3.17
C THR A 646 -28.18 0.34 1.71
N THR A 647 -28.17 1.30 0.79
CA THR A 647 -28.11 1.04 -0.66
C THR A 647 -26.79 1.54 -1.25
N ASN A 648 -26.48 1.13 -2.49
CA ASN A 648 -25.34 1.62 -3.27
C ASN A 648 -23.97 1.36 -2.61
N VAL A 649 -23.76 0.16 -2.07
CA VAL A 649 -22.52 -0.24 -1.41
C VAL A 649 -21.56 -0.85 -2.45
N VAL A 650 -20.25 -0.73 -2.26
CA VAL A 650 -19.24 -1.31 -3.15
C VAL A 650 -18.40 -2.33 -2.39
N THR A 651 -18.12 -3.48 -3.01
CA THR A 651 -17.24 -4.48 -2.39
C THR A 651 -15.79 -4.01 -2.32
N ASP A 652 -15.14 -4.30 -1.19
CA ASP A 652 -13.72 -4.03 -0.99
C ASP A 652 -12.81 -5.04 -1.72
N ALA A 653 -11.48 -4.91 -1.56
CA ALA A 653 -10.48 -5.79 -2.18
C ALA A 653 -10.65 -7.29 -1.80
N SER A 654 -11.33 -7.58 -0.68
CA SER A 654 -11.63 -8.93 -0.23
C SER A 654 -13.01 -9.43 -0.68
N GLY A 655 -13.68 -8.68 -1.56
CA GLY A 655 -15.01 -9.02 -2.08
C GLY A 655 -16.12 -8.85 -1.05
N ARG A 656 -15.92 -8.03 -0.02
CA ARG A 656 -16.87 -7.85 1.09
C ARG A 656 -17.50 -6.47 1.09
N ALA A 657 -18.75 -6.41 1.56
CA ALA A 657 -19.50 -5.18 1.78
C ALA A 657 -20.44 -5.32 2.97
N THR A 658 -20.89 -4.20 3.56
CA THR A 658 -21.87 -4.21 4.65
C THR A 658 -23.17 -3.56 4.20
N VAL A 659 -24.29 -4.25 4.38
CA VAL A 659 -25.64 -3.71 4.20
C VAL A 659 -26.34 -3.71 5.55
N SER A 660 -26.89 -2.58 5.97
CA SER A 660 -27.52 -2.44 7.28
C SER A 660 -29.02 -2.24 7.14
N LEU A 661 -29.80 -2.89 8.00
CA LEU A 661 -31.22 -2.60 8.20
C LEU A 661 -31.38 -1.74 9.44
N VAL A 662 -32.08 -0.61 9.33
CA VAL A 662 -32.39 0.27 10.46
C VAL A 662 -33.91 0.36 10.61
N TYR A 663 -34.41 0.09 11.82
CA TYR A 663 -35.84 0.02 12.10
C TYR A 663 -36.18 0.50 13.52
N PRO A 664 -37.38 1.06 13.76
CA PRO A 664 -37.81 1.47 15.10
C PRO A 664 -37.96 0.29 16.05
N ARG A 665 -37.67 0.50 17.33
CA ARG A 665 -37.61 -0.58 18.33
C ARG A 665 -38.94 -1.32 18.55
N ASN A 666 -40.08 -0.65 18.36
CA ASN A 666 -41.41 -1.23 18.61
C ASN A 666 -41.90 -2.22 17.55
N PHE A 667 -41.23 -2.31 16.38
CA PHE A 667 -41.56 -3.29 15.34
C PHE A 667 -40.82 -4.62 15.49
N VAL A 668 -39.87 -4.71 16.43
CA VAL A 668 -39.18 -5.96 16.76
C VAL A 668 -40.18 -7.03 17.18
N ASN A 669 -39.95 -8.27 16.74
CA ASN A 669 -40.86 -9.39 16.88
C ASN A 669 -42.18 -9.25 16.08
N TRP A 670 -42.57 -8.09 15.56
CA TRP A 670 -43.90 -7.92 14.95
C TRP A 670 -43.90 -7.85 13.43
N LEU A 671 -42.74 -7.85 12.78
CA LEU A 671 -42.60 -7.72 11.34
C LEU A 671 -41.50 -8.64 10.78
N ASP A 672 -41.82 -9.35 9.69
CA ASP A 672 -40.86 -10.04 8.82
C ASP A 672 -40.73 -9.26 7.51
N VAL A 673 -39.49 -9.13 7.03
CA VAL A 673 -39.18 -8.44 5.77
C VAL A 673 -38.32 -9.32 4.86
N ASN A 674 -38.45 -9.16 3.55
CA ASN A 674 -37.53 -9.73 2.57
C ASN A 674 -36.42 -8.73 2.27
N LEU A 675 -35.19 -9.09 2.64
CA LEU A 675 -33.98 -8.37 2.22
C LEU A 675 -33.53 -8.94 0.88
N THR A 676 -33.51 -8.10 -0.16
CA THR A 676 -32.99 -8.45 -1.48
C THR A 676 -31.78 -7.58 -1.80
N ILE A 677 -30.64 -8.21 -2.08
CA ILE A 677 -29.38 -7.58 -2.46
C ILE A 677 -29.06 -8.01 -3.89
N ARG A 678 -28.94 -7.05 -4.79
CA ARG A 678 -28.56 -7.25 -6.19
C ARG A 678 -27.19 -6.66 -6.44
N GLY A 679 -26.38 -7.36 -7.21
CA GLY A 679 -25.08 -6.88 -7.66
C GLY A 679 -24.96 -7.10 -9.15
N SER A 680 -24.48 -6.08 -9.84
CA SER A 680 -24.11 -6.21 -11.24
C SER A 680 -22.60 -6.12 -11.37
N ALA A 681 -22.01 -7.08 -12.07
CA ALA A 681 -20.67 -6.90 -12.59
C ALA A 681 -20.73 -5.77 -13.63
N SER A 682 -19.65 -5.02 -13.75
CA SER A 682 -19.48 -4.04 -14.81
C SER A 682 -19.41 -4.66 -16.22
N SER A 683 -19.49 -6.00 -16.31
CA SER A 683 -19.69 -6.83 -17.51
C SER A 683 -21.16 -7.23 -17.78
N GLY A 684 -22.14 -6.69 -17.04
CA GLY A 684 -23.57 -6.90 -17.30
C GLY A 684 -24.20 -8.17 -16.70
N THR A 685 -23.49 -8.91 -15.85
CA THR A 685 -24.06 -10.05 -15.11
C THR A 685 -24.73 -9.58 -13.83
N GLU A 686 -26.02 -9.85 -13.66
CA GLU A 686 -26.76 -9.61 -12.43
C GLU A 686 -26.79 -10.89 -11.57
N SER A 687 -26.40 -10.77 -10.30
CA SER A 687 -26.64 -11.79 -9.28
C SER A 687 -27.51 -11.17 -8.19
N SER A 688 -28.35 -11.98 -7.56
CA SER A 688 -29.21 -11.55 -6.45
C SER A 688 -29.18 -12.54 -5.29
N TYR A 689 -29.20 -12.00 -4.07
CA TYR A 689 -29.47 -12.71 -2.83
C TYR A 689 -30.80 -12.20 -2.26
N THR A 690 -31.71 -13.11 -1.91
CA THR A 690 -32.94 -12.76 -1.19
C THR A 690 -33.08 -13.65 0.03
N SER A 691 -33.38 -13.04 1.18
CA SER A 691 -33.63 -13.75 2.43
C SER A 691 -34.79 -13.13 3.18
N LEU A 692 -35.57 -13.99 3.83
CA LEU A 692 -36.52 -13.59 4.85
C LEU A 692 -35.73 -13.19 6.11
N VAL A 693 -36.06 -12.03 6.66
CA VAL A 693 -35.44 -11.46 7.85
C VAL A 693 -36.52 -11.23 8.90
N HIS A 694 -36.32 -11.84 10.06
CA HIS A 694 -37.11 -11.51 11.24
C HIS A 694 -36.46 -10.32 11.95
N LEU A 695 -37.22 -9.26 12.24
CA LEU A 695 -36.67 -8.09 12.95
C LEU A 695 -36.36 -8.44 14.41
N MET A 696 -35.08 -8.39 14.77
CA MET A 696 -34.57 -8.74 16.10
C MET A 696 -34.25 -7.49 16.93
N GLY A 697 -34.32 -7.61 18.25
CA GLY A 697 -33.96 -6.54 19.19
C GLY A 697 -32.69 -6.85 19.96
N LEU A 698 -32.17 -5.86 20.68
CA LEU A 698 -31.05 -6.06 21.59
C LEU A 698 -31.49 -6.91 22.78
N SER A 699 -30.82 -8.04 23.04
CA SER A 699 -31.23 -9.02 24.05
C SER A 699 -31.46 -8.43 25.46
N THR A 700 -30.72 -7.39 25.83
CA THR A 700 -30.83 -6.75 27.16
C THR A 700 -32.16 -6.00 27.34
N ASP A 701 -32.79 -5.57 26.26
CA ASP A 701 -34.08 -4.87 26.32
C ASP A 701 -35.25 -5.83 26.61
N TYR A 702 -35.01 -7.15 26.54
CA TYR A 702 -36.02 -8.20 26.70
C TYR A 702 -35.70 -9.17 27.86
N SER A 703 -34.59 -9.00 28.58
CA SER A 703 -34.17 -9.93 29.63
C SER A 703 -34.70 -9.60 31.03
N ASP A 704 -35.13 -8.36 31.28
CA ASP A 704 -35.54 -7.88 32.60
C ASP A 704 -37.07 -7.77 32.72
N GLN A 705 -37.68 -8.48 33.68
CA GLN A 705 -39.12 -8.42 33.93
C GLN A 705 -39.59 -7.03 34.38
N SER A 706 -38.73 -6.27 35.05
CA SER A 706 -39.06 -4.96 35.62
C SER A 706 -39.04 -3.84 34.57
N VAL A 707 -38.52 -4.12 33.36
CA VAL A 707 -38.45 -3.17 32.25
C VAL A 707 -39.37 -3.64 31.13
N THR A 708 -40.39 -2.84 30.82
CA THR A 708 -41.30 -3.12 29.71
C THR A 708 -40.57 -2.87 28.37
N PRO A 709 -40.45 -3.87 27.48
CA PRO A 709 -39.80 -3.68 26.19
C PRO A 709 -40.62 -2.79 25.25
N PRO A 710 -39.99 -2.09 24.30
CA PRO A 710 -40.68 -1.45 23.20
C PRO A 710 -41.57 -2.46 22.43
N GLY A 711 -42.78 -2.04 22.05
CA GLY A 711 -43.70 -2.94 21.34
C GLY A 711 -44.26 -4.08 22.20
N VAL A 712 -44.38 -3.90 23.52
CA VAL A 712 -45.07 -4.87 24.40
C VAL A 712 -46.46 -5.25 23.90
N VAL A 713 -47.16 -4.32 23.25
CA VAL A 713 -48.32 -4.58 22.40
C VAL A 713 -47.88 -4.39 20.95
N SER A 714 -48.28 -5.32 20.08
CA SER A 714 -47.99 -5.19 18.65
C SER A 714 -48.50 -3.86 18.09
N PRO A 715 -47.71 -3.16 17.26
CA PRO A 715 -48.18 -1.99 16.51
C PRO A 715 -49.41 -2.26 15.63
N TYR A 716 -49.71 -3.53 15.35
CA TYR A 716 -50.80 -3.98 14.47
C TYR A 716 -52.03 -4.51 15.23
N GLY A 717 -52.06 -4.37 16.57
CA GLY A 717 -53.18 -4.79 17.42
C GLY A 717 -53.04 -6.19 18.01
N VAL A 718 -54.11 -6.67 18.68
CA VAL A 718 -54.10 -7.93 19.45
C VAL A 718 -55.16 -8.93 19.03
N ALA A 719 -56.02 -8.62 18.06
CA ALA A 719 -57.06 -9.53 17.58
C ALA A 719 -56.50 -10.88 17.11
N THR A 720 -57.35 -11.88 17.21
CA THR A 720 -57.10 -13.26 16.75
C THR A 720 -57.34 -13.45 15.25
N SER A 721 -57.72 -12.39 14.53
CA SER A 721 -57.95 -12.39 13.08
C SER A 721 -57.29 -11.19 12.43
N CYS A 722 -56.72 -11.39 11.25
CA CYS A 722 -56.15 -10.31 10.45
C CYS A 722 -57.20 -9.32 9.94
N SER A 723 -58.45 -9.77 9.75
CA SER A 723 -59.56 -8.92 9.30
C SER A 723 -60.15 -7.99 10.37
N ASN A 724 -59.56 -7.97 11.58
CA ASN A 724 -59.99 -7.10 12.67
C ASN A 724 -58.85 -6.14 13.02
N PRO A 725 -59.08 -4.82 13.00
CA PRO A 725 -58.03 -3.83 13.22
C PRO A 725 -57.61 -3.67 14.70
N GLN A 726 -58.37 -4.23 15.66
CA GLN A 726 -58.08 -4.08 17.11
C GLN A 726 -57.09 -5.11 17.67
#